data_AF-A0A0V8GCT3-F1
#
_entry.id   AF-A0A0V8GCT3-F1
#
_cell.length_a   1.000
_cell.length_b   1.000
_cell.length_c   1.000
_cell.angle_alpha   90.00
_cell.angle_beta   90.00
_cell.angle_gamma   90.00
#
_symmetry.space_group_name_H-M   'P 1'
#
loop_
_entity.id
_entity.type
_entity.pdbx_description
1 polymer ?
#
loop_
_entity_poly.entity_id
_entity_poly.type
_entity_poly.pdbx_seq_one_letter_code
_entity_poly.pdbx_strand_id
1 'polypeptide(L)'
;MLKFIWNSWWRNKERFILLLVGVLIVSTGLSYLIGTTQANNGTVVDELQKRWGSSYDIVVRPEGSRSVTEDLNLLEPNYMSGLDGGITRKQYETIKQIADVEVAAPIAMIGNYNTNAETDTYNFKEPGIYKISFTDMQDTGLKKETESYSFFAGAGWFPPESDGLNRDVSPQELGEFPIYGYGSAVMLAGIDPEAEAQLVGLDQATKKATHSRYFTKDDVVNDYGDGVWDIPLIMNSQEYVNASRTYRYEKVDIPLVKDSMVETVRSIMKKGGESYLKTLPVKDTKEYYISTEQASKQLIKNILEDKVPEKASGSFDWMFLKPSSVEYQTIASPFAKRWPFTYQVTPQEVDKDALISKRSMYRKARIFGDGTGSLENVPKMHLNYIGVFDPKKLNISKDPLTELPMETYFPAKAQWVMDKNEKPVNPVREVKPTNDPYDFLTKPPSMLTTLDAAFKLRGDKAISAIRVNVKGVETMNATSEKKLKAVAQEIEDKTGLITDVTLGSSPQLALTYLPGLKGESALGWIQQPWIKLGSSMAIFQEAKVGMSGIILSVIAVALVYVFSSNIILLYARKKEFAILLSLGWRPRQLSKLLFLEATLLGTLVALISWTILGSFWLTTDHPIALSRIILIGLAGLLIYWGGTLVPMTLIRRIQPFESMRSGEVSKGRRFVRAQSILGMSINQLATYWQRTILSTIAIALPTSLFIFFLFITFRLKGVLYATWLGEYVGLEVGTMHYVAMGVALLIAILTTTEIMWQNVNERKSQLAVLKATGWRNGQIRTLVLSEGLMTGLFAGIIGLLIALAMIGFVYNQFPTGELGFLSVMLLIPAITGVLGALLPTQRAVSITPNAAIGSVATNTKATERRFRLALSAVGGALVVGVASLFFFATTEEGPASTKPVQTVALTVKTTGTKLADVKDKKKKTSSTKKVNSSKLDQLMNRGVVQTYPGDPKTKGNIFYVDKLLLSPPKELKLPTLDDEQYVTVPVILENYKDKDANGGYAIYKPNLFTLEDTSGNVYEAVDYENRNPDAWKDGYRYFPPFVSRVDLVFRVPSDKNTYVLLATSEAIAKPTTVKIEVDAANAASTNVKTGQKNKSKKTNTDVIKKLMDEGGKQTYPGDPNVMKYHGFKVSSAKRVQLPDLPSSKQAVSVTLELRVEGEATADSYIDYKPFTFPLIDSHKKSYTPEKTINHNKKAYSDNLGYLAPLHSKIDVIYIVPKTENTFVMNVHGGFTGYIYTVKITL
;
A
#
# COMPACT_ATOMS: atom_id res chain seq x y z
N MET A 1 -56.16 -46.30 13.60
CA MET A 1 -54.83 -45.66 13.74
C MET A 1 -54.93 -44.18 14.08
N LEU A 2 -55.62 -43.34 13.27
CA LEU A 2 -55.80 -41.90 13.56
C LEU A 2 -56.39 -41.60 14.95
N LYS A 3 -57.49 -42.27 15.33
CA LYS A 3 -58.09 -42.15 16.68
C LYS A 3 -57.12 -42.53 17.82
N PHE A 4 -56.19 -43.45 17.55
CA PHE A 4 -55.15 -43.83 18.52
C PHE A 4 -54.06 -42.75 18.62
N ILE A 5 -53.60 -42.19 17.50
CA ILE A 5 -52.65 -41.07 17.48
C ILE A 5 -53.24 -39.88 18.26
N TRP A 6 -54.49 -39.52 17.96
CA TRP A 6 -55.19 -38.43 18.63
C TRP A 6 -55.32 -38.64 20.15
N ASN A 7 -55.75 -39.83 20.57
CA ASN A 7 -55.83 -40.16 22.00
C ASN A 7 -54.46 -40.22 22.68
N SER A 8 -53.41 -40.65 21.97
CA SER A 8 -52.02 -40.68 22.47
C SER A 8 -51.49 -39.27 22.72
N TRP A 9 -51.73 -38.34 21.80
CA TRP A 9 -51.40 -36.92 21.97
C TRP A 9 -52.12 -36.30 23.18
N TRP A 10 -53.41 -36.61 23.36
CA TRP A 10 -54.20 -36.10 24.48
C TRP A 10 -53.85 -36.73 25.83
N ARG A 11 -53.31 -37.96 25.84
CA ARG A 11 -52.82 -38.61 27.05
C ARG A 11 -51.49 -38.04 27.52
N ASN A 12 -50.65 -37.59 26.57
CA ASN A 12 -49.32 -37.04 26.83
C ASN A 12 -49.25 -35.54 26.51
N LYS A 13 -50.20 -34.75 27.02
CA LYS A 13 -50.41 -33.33 26.66
C LYS A 13 -49.14 -32.47 26.77
N GLU A 14 -48.32 -32.69 27.81
CA GLU A 14 -47.08 -31.93 28.03
C GLU A 14 -46.11 -32.07 26.84
N ARG A 15 -45.98 -33.28 26.28
CA ARG A 15 -45.09 -33.55 25.14
C ARG A 15 -45.69 -33.09 23.83
N PHE A 16 -46.99 -33.30 23.66
CA PHE A 16 -47.67 -32.86 22.46
C PHE A 16 -47.56 -31.35 22.27
N ILE A 17 -47.67 -30.57 23.35
CA ILE A 17 -47.51 -29.11 23.27
C ILE A 17 -46.05 -28.74 22.95
N LEU A 18 -45.05 -29.38 23.58
CA LEU A 18 -43.64 -29.12 23.24
C LEU A 18 -43.33 -29.42 21.77
N LEU A 19 -43.86 -30.53 21.25
CA LEU A 19 -43.73 -30.91 19.84
C LEU A 19 -44.42 -29.89 18.93
N LEU A 20 -45.65 -29.47 19.24
CA LEU A 20 -46.35 -28.46 18.44
C LEU A 20 -45.61 -27.11 18.42
N VAL A 21 -45.08 -26.69 19.57
CA VAL A 21 -44.27 -25.46 19.67
C VAL A 21 -43.01 -25.59 18.80
N GLY A 22 -42.32 -26.74 18.83
CA GLY A 22 -41.14 -26.93 17.98
C GLY A 22 -41.44 -27.05 16.50
N VAL A 23 -42.53 -27.73 16.13
CA VAL A 23 -43.04 -27.77 14.75
C VAL A 23 -43.30 -26.34 14.25
N LEU A 24 -43.95 -25.51 15.07
CA LEU A 24 -44.29 -24.12 14.73
C LEU A 24 -43.04 -23.24 14.63
N ILE A 25 -42.10 -23.33 15.57
CA ILE A 25 -40.84 -22.57 15.52
C ILE A 25 -40.04 -22.95 14.29
N VAL A 26 -39.92 -24.25 13.99
CA VAL A 26 -39.18 -24.73 12.83
C VAL A 26 -39.87 -24.32 11.53
N SER A 27 -41.18 -24.52 11.39
CA SER A 27 -41.89 -24.19 10.15
C SER A 27 -41.91 -22.68 9.88
N THR A 28 -42.23 -21.88 10.90
CA THR A 28 -42.35 -20.43 10.75
C THR A 28 -40.97 -19.80 10.62
N GLY A 29 -40.02 -20.20 11.48
CA GLY A 29 -38.65 -19.72 11.44
C GLY A 29 -37.95 -20.06 10.13
N LEU A 30 -37.97 -21.33 9.69
CA LEU A 30 -37.31 -21.75 8.46
C LEU A 30 -37.92 -21.08 7.22
N SER A 31 -39.25 -21.05 7.10
CA SER A 31 -39.91 -20.51 5.91
C SER A 31 -39.70 -19.01 5.77
N TYR A 32 -39.80 -18.27 6.87
CA TYR A 32 -39.54 -16.84 6.90
C TYR A 32 -38.07 -16.54 6.59
N LEU A 33 -37.13 -17.27 7.19
CA LEU A 33 -35.69 -17.09 6.93
C LEU A 33 -35.33 -17.40 5.48
N ILE A 34 -35.88 -18.46 4.90
CA ILE A 34 -35.66 -18.76 3.48
C ILE A 34 -36.28 -17.67 2.60
N GLY A 35 -37.51 -17.23 2.89
CA GLY A 35 -38.18 -16.17 2.13
C GLY A 35 -37.39 -14.85 2.15
N THR A 36 -37.00 -14.41 3.34
CA THR A 36 -36.24 -13.18 3.56
C THR A 36 -34.81 -13.26 3.01
N THR A 37 -34.11 -14.38 3.19
CA THR A 37 -32.77 -14.56 2.61
C THR A 37 -32.82 -14.55 1.09
N GLN A 38 -33.87 -15.13 0.48
CA GLN A 38 -34.05 -15.09 -0.98
C GLN A 38 -34.39 -13.68 -1.47
N ALA A 39 -35.26 -12.95 -0.76
CA ALA A 39 -35.58 -11.56 -1.06
C ALA A 39 -34.33 -10.68 -0.96
N ASN A 40 -33.59 -10.75 0.14
CA ASN A 40 -32.35 -9.99 0.35
C ASN A 40 -31.27 -10.33 -0.68
N ASN A 41 -31.10 -11.60 -1.04
CA ASN A 41 -30.15 -11.98 -2.09
C ASN A 41 -30.57 -11.37 -3.44
N GLY A 42 -31.87 -11.33 -3.74
CA GLY A 42 -32.40 -10.63 -4.90
C GLY A 42 -32.05 -9.15 -4.89
N THR A 43 -32.33 -8.45 -3.79
CA THR A 43 -32.04 -7.02 -3.62
C THR A 43 -30.55 -6.71 -3.73
N VAL A 44 -29.68 -7.46 -3.04
CA VAL A 44 -28.22 -7.26 -3.09
C VAL A 44 -27.69 -7.46 -4.50
N VAL A 45 -28.16 -8.50 -5.19
CA VAL A 45 -27.73 -8.78 -6.57
C VAL A 45 -28.21 -7.70 -7.52
N ASP A 46 -29.46 -7.25 -7.40
CA ASP A 46 -30.01 -6.18 -8.22
C ASP A 46 -29.27 -4.85 -7.98
N GLU A 47 -28.98 -4.54 -6.73
CA GLU A 47 -28.31 -3.30 -6.36
C GLU A 47 -26.83 -3.28 -6.79
N LEU A 48 -26.13 -4.40 -6.65
CA LEU A 48 -24.79 -4.58 -7.20
C LEU A 48 -24.81 -4.59 -8.74
N GLN A 49 -25.86 -5.14 -9.37
CA GLN A 49 -26.02 -5.19 -10.83
C GLN A 49 -26.28 -3.80 -11.42
N LYS A 50 -27.13 -2.98 -10.80
CA LYS A 50 -27.33 -1.56 -11.16
C LYS A 50 -26.01 -0.77 -11.13
N ARG A 51 -25.12 -1.17 -10.22
CA ARG A 51 -23.82 -0.56 -9.95
C ARG A 51 -22.63 -1.32 -10.57
N TRP A 52 -22.92 -2.29 -11.43
CA TRP A 52 -21.89 -3.08 -12.09
C TRP A 52 -21.20 -2.28 -13.20
N GLY A 53 -21.95 -1.41 -13.88
CA GLY A 53 -21.45 -0.59 -14.98
C GLY A 53 -20.33 0.35 -14.54
N SER A 54 -19.29 0.44 -15.37
CA SER A 54 -18.16 1.35 -15.20
C SER A 54 -17.84 2.04 -16.51
N SER A 55 -17.07 3.14 -16.49
CA SER A 55 -16.72 3.83 -17.74
C SER A 55 -15.73 3.04 -18.61
N TYR A 56 -14.99 2.08 -18.02
CA TYR A 56 -14.18 1.10 -18.74
C TYR A 56 -13.91 -0.14 -17.90
N ASP A 57 -13.82 -1.30 -18.55
CA ASP A 57 -13.73 -2.59 -17.86
C ASP A 57 -12.31 -2.96 -17.43
N ILE A 58 -11.33 -2.63 -18.26
CA ILE A 58 -9.91 -2.89 -18.05
C ILE A 58 -9.11 -1.64 -18.39
N VAL A 59 -8.10 -1.33 -17.59
CA VAL A 59 -7.08 -0.33 -17.92
C VAL A 59 -5.74 -1.02 -18.19
N VAL A 60 -5.10 -0.66 -19.30
CA VAL A 60 -3.80 -1.16 -19.72
C VAL A 60 -2.76 -0.06 -19.55
N ARG A 61 -1.64 -0.36 -18.90
CA ARG A 61 -0.57 0.60 -18.59
C ARG A 61 0.82 0.06 -18.98
N PRO A 62 1.83 0.92 -19.17
CA PRO A 62 3.20 0.52 -19.43
C PRO A 62 3.80 -0.34 -18.29
N GLU A 63 4.77 -1.19 -18.63
CA GLU A 63 5.55 -1.92 -17.63
C GLU A 63 6.29 -0.94 -16.69
N GLY A 64 6.29 -1.24 -15.37
CA GLY A 64 6.93 -0.40 -14.36
C GLY A 64 6.12 0.82 -13.91
N SER A 65 4.86 0.97 -14.35
CA SER A 65 3.97 2.03 -13.87
C SER A 65 3.20 1.70 -12.58
N ARG A 66 3.38 0.50 -12.01
CA ARG A 66 2.69 0.09 -10.78
C ARG A 66 3.19 0.89 -9.57
N SER A 67 2.25 1.32 -8.74
CA SER A 67 2.54 2.00 -7.48
C SER A 67 2.53 1.04 -6.29
N VAL A 68 3.06 1.46 -5.14
CA VAL A 68 3.10 0.68 -3.87
C VAL A 68 1.71 0.39 -3.28
N THR A 69 0.71 1.04 -3.82
CA THR A 69 -0.71 1.02 -3.45
C THR A 69 -1.40 -0.24 -3.99
N GLU A 70 -0.91 -0.74 -5.13
CA GLU A 70 -1.51 -1.82 -5.90
C GLU A 70 -1.29 -3.20 -5.28
N ASP A 71 -0.30 -3.37 -4.40
CA ASP A 71 -0.14 -4.57 -3.56
C ASP A 71 -1.40 -4.86 -2.73
N LEU A 72 -2.16 -3.81 -2.43
CA LEU A 72 -3.44 -3.88 -1.74
C LEU A 72 -4.63 -3.79 -2.70
N ASN A 73 -4.46 -4.02 -4.00
CA ASN A 73 -5.49 -3.85 -5.04
C ASN A 73 -6.16 -2.47 -5.00
N LEU A 74 -5.38 -1.43 -4.70
CA LEU A 74 -5.83 -0.04 -4.60
C LEU A 74 -5.12 0.80 -5.67
N LEU A 75 -5.89 1.47 -6.54
CA LEU A 75 -5.35 2.47 -7.46
C LEU A 75 -5.47 3.86 -6.83
N GLU A 76 -4.37 4.62 -6.88
CA GLU A 76 -4.32 6.01 -6.46
C GLU A 76 -5.04 6.96 -7.43
N PRO A 77 -5.37 8.17 -6.97
CA PRO A 77 -5.78 9.25 -7.86
C PRO A 77 -4.63 9.69 -8.79
N ASN A 78 -4.97 10.17 -9.97
CA ASN A 78 -4.13 10.63 -11.08
C ASN A 78 -3.22 9.54 -11.68
N TYR A 79 -3.58 8.27 -11.51
CA TYR A 79 -2.76 7.12 -11.93
C TYR A 79 -2.58 7.03 -13.45
N MET A 80 -3.47 7.62 -14.26
CA MET A 80 -3.32 7.72 -15.72
C MET A 80 -2.68 9.03 -16.16
N SER A 81 -3.11 10.16 -15.59
CA SER A 81 -2.69 11.50 -16.02
C SER A 81 -1.22 11.84 -15.71
N GLY A 82 -0.60 11.10 -14.78
CA GLY A 82 0.83 11.23 -14.46
C GLY A 82 1.77 10.40 -15.35
N LEU A 83 1.26 9.56 -16.25
CA LEU A 83 2.08 8.62 -17.02
C LEU A 83 2.74 9.28 -18.23
N ASP A 84 4.06 9.13 -18.33
CA ASP A 84 4.94 9.72 -19.34
C ASP A 84 5.08 8.83 -20.60
N GLY A 85 3.94 8.34 -21.13
CA GLY A 85 3.91 7.40 -22.25
C GLY A 85 4.47 6.02 -21.91
N GLY A 86 4.72 5.20 -22.94
CA GLY A 86 5.33 3.87 -22.79
C GLY A 86 4.73 2.79 -23.71
N ILE A 87 3.52 3.00 -24.20
CA ILE A 87 2.82 2.06 -25.09
C ILE A 87 2.99 2.50 -26.55
N THR A 88 3.28 1.52 -27.42
CA THR A 88 3.50 1.73 -28.86
C THR A 88 2.21 1.58 -29.67
N ARG A 89 2.19 2.17 -30.89
CA ARG A 89 1.08 1.95 -31.84
C ARG A 89 0.86 0.47 -32.14
N LYS A 90 1.93 -0.31 -32.28
CA LYS A 90 1.85 -1.76 -32.55
C LYS A 90 1.15 -2.51 -31.42
N GLN A 91 1.46 -2.19 -30.16
CA GLN A 91 0.78 -2.79 -29.01
C GLN A 91 -0.70 -2.39 -28.96
N TYR A 92 -1.02 -1.13 -29.24
CA TYR A 92 -2.41 -0.66 -29.33
C TYR A 92 -3.21 -1.42 -30.40
N GLU A 93 -2.68 -1.55 -31.62
CA GLU A 93 -3.33 -2.31 -32.69
C GLU A 93 -3.49 -3.81 -32.34
N THR A 94 -2.53 -4.38 -31.61
CA THR A 94 -2.61 -5.76 -31.13
C THR A 94 -3.79 -5.94 -30.17
N ILE A 95 -4.06 -4.96 -29.30
CA ILE A 95 -5.19 -4.99 -28.36
C ILE A 95 -6.52 -4.86 -29.10
N LYS A 96 -6.62 -3.97 -30.10
CA LYS A 96 -7.83 -3.83 -30.93
C LYS A 96 -8.21 -5.13 -31.66
N GLN A 97 -7.22 -5.95 -32.00
CA GLN A 97 -7.44 -7.21 -32.72
C GLN A 97 -7.88 -8.39 -31.84
N ILE A 98 -7.93 -8.22 -30.51
CA ILE A 98 -8.42 -9.25 -29.60
C ILE A 98 -9.95 -9.39 -29.78
N ALA A 99 -10.42 -10.61 -30.03
CA ALA A 99 -11.81 -10.86 -30.44
C ALA A 99 -12.86 -10.37 -29.41
N ASP A 100 -12.54 -10.53 -28.13
CA ASP A 100 -13.41 -10.17 -27.00
C ASP A 100 -13.32 -8.70 -26.58
N VAL A 101 -12.40 -7.91 -27.18
CA VAL A 101 -12.34 -6.46 -26.98
C VAL A 101 -13.42 -5.79 -27.85
N GLU A 102 -14.25 -4.95 -27.22
CA GLU A 102 -15.28 -4.15 -27.88
C GLU A 102 -14.75 -2.79 -28.32
N VAL A 103 -14.18 -2.04 -27.37
CA VAL A 103 -13.60 -0.71 -27.58
C VAL A 103 -12.26 -0.67 -26.86
N ALA A 104 -11.24 -0.13 -27.53
CA ALA A 104 -9.95 0.17 -26.92
C ALA A 104 -9.62 1.65 -27.20
N ALA A 105 -9.76 2.49 -26.18
CA ALA A 105 -9.55 3.94 -26.27
C ALA A 105 -8.20 4.33 -25.63
N PRO A 106 -7.17 4.60 -26.44
CA PRO A 106 -5.87 5.02 -25.96
C PRO A 106 -5.91 6.50 -25.54
N ILE A 107 -5.10 6.83 -24.54
CA ILE A 107 -4.79 8.21 -24.18
C ILE A 107 -3.28 8.40 -24.08
N ALA A 108 -2.78 9.46 -24.71
CA ALA A 108 -1.38 9.84 -24.73
C ALA A 108 -1.21 11.19 -24.04
N MET A 109 -0.65 11.21 -22.83
CA MET A 109 -0.36 12.48 -22.15
C MET A 109 0.90 13.10 -22.77
N ILE A 110 0.73 14.21 -23.48
CA ILE A 110 1.82 14.80 -24.28
C ILE A 110 2.68 15.72 -23.41
N GLY A 111 2.07 16.78 -22.88
CA GLY A 111 2.75 17.77 -22.05
C GLY A 111 1.88 18.97 -21.73
N ASN A 112 2.42 19.90 -20.93
CA ASN A 112 1.70 21.09 -20.48
C ASN A 112 2.07 22.32 -21.33
N TYR A 113 1.07 23.14 -21.61
CA TYR A 113 1.14 24.38 -22.38
C TYR A 113 0.40 25.49 -21.64
N ASN A 114 0.87 26.74 -21.74
CA ASN A 114 0.18 27.88 -21.12
C ASN A 114 -0.71 28.56 -22.14
N THR A 115 -2.03 28.40 -21.97
CA THR A 115 -3.01 29.21 -22.71
C THR A 115 -2.95 30.65 -22.23
N ASN A 116 -3.20 31.58 -23.15
CA ASN A 116 -3.34 33.00 -22.84
C ASN A 116 -4.53 33.55 -23.62
N ALA A 117 -5.22 34.53 -23.03
CA ALA A 117 -6.21 35.33 -23.72
C ALA A 117 -5.82 36.81 -23.60
N GLU A 118 -5.94 37.53 -24.71
CA GLU A 118 -5.87 39.00 -24.72
C GLU A 118 -7.27 39.53 -24.41
N THR A 119 -7.39 40.38 -23.40
CA THR A 119 -8.70 40.90 -22.96
C THR A 119 -8.81 42.42 -23.07
N ASP A 120 -7.73 43.14 -22.74
CA ASP A 120 -7.72 44.61 -22.67
C ASP A 120 -6.47 45.18 -23.36
N THR A 121 -6.47 46.48 -23.62
CA THR A 121 -5.35 47.23 -24.18
C THR A 121 -4.86 48.32 -23.23
N TYR A 122 -3.56 48.62 -23.30
CA TYR A 122 -2.95 49.79 -22.66
C TYR A 122 -2.33 50.69 -23.73
N ASN A 123 -2.60 51.99 -23.63
CA ASN A 123 -2.10 52.99 -24.56
C ASN A 123 -0.91 53.76 -23.97
N PHE A 124 0.28 53.53 -24.54
CA PHE A 124 1.50 54.27 -24.24
C PHE A 124 1.51 55.60 -25.00
N LYS A 125 1.00 56.65 -24.34
CA LYS A 125 0.79 57.98 -24.95
C LYS A 125 2.04 58.83 -25.12
N GLU A 126 3.01 58.69 -24.20
CA GLU A 126 4.16 59.58 -24.12
C GLU A 126 5.47 58.76 -24.03
N PRO A 127 6.57 59.21 -24.65
CA PRO A 127 7.88 58.60 -24.45
C PRO A 127 8.29 58.67 -22.98
N GLY A 128 8.80 57.57 -22.44
CA GLY A 128 9.22 57.50 -21.05
C GLY A 128 9.42 56.08 -20.54
N ILE A 129 9.83 55.95 -19.27
CA ILE A 129 9.98 54.65 -18.61
C ILE A 129 8.69 54.32 -17.85
N TYR A 130 8.18 53.12 -18.07
CA TYR A 130 6.99 52.59 -17.41
C TYR A 130 7.37 51.38 -16.56
N LYS A 131 6.96 51.37 -15.31
CA LYS A 131 7.01 50.19 -14.44
C LYS A 131 5.74 49.37 -14.65
N ILE A 132 5.91 48.13 -15.09
CA ILE A 132 4.81 47.18 -15.26
C ILE A 132 4.96 46.14 -14.16
N SER A 133 3.96 46.08 -13.27
CA SER A 133 3.92 45.13 -12.16
C SER A 133 2.79 44.14 -12.35
N PHE A 134 3.04 42.89 -11.98
CA PHE A 134 2.11 41.79 -12.05
C PHE A 134 2.01 41.19 -10.66
N THR A 135 0.78 40.99 -10.20
CA THR A 135 0.49 40.29 -8.97
C THR A 135 -0.41 39.10 -9.29
N ASP A 136 0.17 37.91 -9.24
CA ASP A 136 -0.55 36.64 -9.38
C ASP A 136 -1.05 36.19 -8.02
N MET A 137 -2.34 35.87 -7.93
CA MET A 137 -2.96 35.23 -6.78
C MET A 137 -3.55 33.89 -7.20
N GLN A 138 -3.29 32.84 -6.43
CA GLN A 138 -3.87 31.52 -6.61
C GLN A 138 -4.47 31.01 -5.30
N ASP A 139 -5.71 30.51 -5.34
CA ASP A 139 -6.37 29.84 -4.22
C ASP A 139 -6.33 28.31 -4.39
N THR A 140 -5.50 27.64 -3.58
CA THR A 140 -5.36 26.18 -3.59
C THR A 140 -6.43 25.46 -2.75
N GLY A 141 -7.33 26.21 -2.12
CA GLY A 141 -8.26 25.70 -1.09
C GLY A 141 -7.61 25.52 0.29
N LEU A 142 -6.30 25.29 0.33
CA LEU A 142 -5.48 25.19 1.53
C LEU A 142 -4.91 26.54 1.95
N LYS A 143 -4.32 27.26 0.98
CA LYS A 143 -3.73 28.59 1.15
C LYS A 143 -3.96 29.45 -0.10
N LYS A 144 -3.87 30.77 0.09
CA LYS A 144 -3.76 31.71 -1.03
C LYS A 144 -2.30 32.04 -1.23
N GLU A 145 -1.79 31.74 -2.40
CA GLU A 145 -0.42 32.03 -2.82
C GLU A 145 -0.43 33.32 -3.63
N THR A 146 0.47 34.23 -3.31
CA THR A 146 0.64 35.48 -4.05
C THR A 146 2.08 35.62 -4.49
N GLU A 147 2.30 35.81 -5.78
CA GLU A 147 3.60 36.11 -6.36
C GLU A 147 3.53 37.46 -7.07
N SER A 148 4.58 38.28 -6.94
CA SER A 148 4.62 39.57 -7.62
C SER A 148 5.96 39.78 -8.29
N TYR A 149 5.90 40.18 -9.54
CA TYR A 149 7.08 40.51 -10.34
C TYR A 149 6.83 41.84 -11.06
N SER A 150 7.91 42.57 -11.34
CA SER A 150 7.82 43.83 -12.06
C SER A 150 9.03 44.00 -12.93
N PHE A 151 8.87 44.63 -14.09
CA PHE A 151 9.96 45.07 -14.94
C PHE A 151 9.70 46.49 -15.45
N PHE A 152 10.71 47.09 -16.07
CA PHE A 152 10.61 48.43 -16.65
C PHE A 152 10.60 48.35 -18.17
N ALA A 153 9.69 49.08 -18.80
CA ALA A 153 9.56 49.19 -20.24
C ALA A 153 9.86 50.63 -20.68
N GLY A 154 10.68 50.81 -21.71
CA GLY A 154 10.97 52.10 -22.32
C GLY A 154 10.05 52.36 -23.50
N ALA A 155 8.99 53.14 -23.30
CA ALA A 155 8.06 53.50 -24.36
C ALA A 155 8.69 54.53 -25.32
N GLY A 156 8.62 54.25 -26.63
CA GLY A 156 9.28 55.05 -27.67
C GLY A 156 10.79 54.78 -27.78
N TRP A 157 11.27 53.63 -27.32
CA TRP A 157 12.67 53.23 -27.37
C TRP A 157 12.86 51.88 -28.06
N PHE A 158 13.74 51.85 -29.07
CA PHE A 158 14.19 50.64 -29.74
C PHE A 158 15.72 50.69 -29.87
N PRO A 159 16.48 49.72 -29.32
CA PRO A 159 17.93 49.71 -29.43
C PRO A 159 18.38 49.35 -30.86
N PRO A 160 19.49 49.92 -31.38
CA PRO A 160 20.14 49.41 -32.60
C PRO A 160 20.65 47.98 -32.37
N GLU A 161 20.68 47.13 -33.42
CA GLU A 161 21.07 45.70 -33.34
C GLU A 161 22.41 45.42 -32.62
N SER A 162 23.31 46.41 -32.52
CA SER A 162 24.62 46.29 -31.87
C SER A 162 24.63 46.54 -30.36
N ASP A 163 23.59 47.15 -29.78
CA ASP A 163 23.46 47.34 -28.32
C ASP A 163 22.82 46.08 -27.72
N GLY A 164 23.62 45.03 -27.56
CA GLY A 164 23.18 43.71 -27.10
C GLY A 164 22.20 43.78 -25.92
N LEU A 165 20.95 43.39 -26.18
CA LEU A 165 19.83 43.16 -25.24
C LEU A 165 20.07 43.69 -23.82
N ASN A 166 19.80 44.99 -23.62
CA ASN A 166 19.75 45.59 -22.28
C ASN A 166 18.72 44.82 -21.42
N ARG A 167 19.17 44.14 -20.37
CA ARG A 167 18.32 43.26 -19.54
C ARG A 167 17.45 44.00 -18.52
N ASP A 168 17.74 45.28 -18.26
CA ASP A 168 17.10 46.05 -17.18
C ASP A 168 15.90 46.90 -17.65
N VAL A 169 15.79 47.18 -18.95
CA VAL A 169 14.68 47.93 -19.55
C VAL A 169 14.27 47.26 -20.87
N SER A 170 13.00 46.87 -20.98
CA SER A 170 12.44 46.27 -22.18
C SER A 170 12.03 47.34 -23.21
N PRO A 171 12.32 47.19 -24.51
CA PRO A 171 11.83 48.11 -25.54
C PRO A 171 10.31 48.01 -25.69
N GLN A 172 9.64 49.14 -25.90
CA GLN A 172 8.19 49.22 -26.12
C GLN A 172 7.86 50.36 -27.09
N GLU A 173 7.00 50.11 -28.06
CA GLU A 173 6.52 51.13 -29.00
C GLU A 173 5.43 52.02 -28.38
N LEU A 174 5.25 53.21 -28.95
CA LEU A 174 4.13 54.11 -28.59
C LEU A 174 2.86 53.69 -29.32
N GLY A 175 1.72 53.88 -28.66
CA GLY A 175 0.42 53.48 -29.18
C GLY A 175 -0.30 52.48 -28.29
N GLU A 176 -1.35 51.87 -28.85
CA GLU A 176 -2.24 50.95 -28.14
C GLU A 176 -1.78 49.51 -28.34
N PHE A 177 -1.42 48.86 -27.24
CA PHE A 177 -0.95 47.47 -27.23
C PHE A 177 -1.82 46.61 -26.31
N PRO A 178 -2.06 45.33 -26.65
CA PRO A 178 -2.74 44.42 -25.73
C PRO A 178 -1.95 44.31 -24.42
N ILE A 179 -2.67 44.24 -23.30
CA ILE A 179 -2.01 43.89 -22.03
C ILE A 179 -1.43 42.48 -22.16
N TYR A 180 -0.29 42.22 -21.51
CA TYR A 180 0.34 40.90 -21.50
C TYR A 180 -0.68 39.81 -21.17
N GLY A 181 -0.86 38.84 -22.06
CA GLY A 181 -1.87 37.79 -21.88
C GLY A 181 -1.73 37.03 -20.56
N TYR A 182 -2.87 36.64 -19.99
CA TYR A 182 -2.93 35.70 -18.87
C TYR A 182 -3.82 34.54 -19.23
N GLY A 183 -3.54 33.39 -18.63
CA GLY A 183 -4.39 32.25 -18.74
C GLY A 183 -3.88 31.10 -17.90
N SER A 184 -3.97 29.92 -18.47
CA SER A 184 -4.08 28.69 -17.72
C SER A 184 -3.05 27.68 -18.21
N ALA A 185 -2.32 27.05 -17.29
CA ALA A 185 -1.49 25.90 -17.59
C ALA A 185 -2.41 24.71 -17.85
N VAL A 186 -2.42 24.23 -19.09
CA VAL A 186 -3.30 23.17 -19.58
C VAL A 186 -2.47 22.01 -20.12
N MET A 187 -2.91 20.78 -19.84
CA MET A 187 -2.31 19.58 -20.41
C MET A 187 -2.93 19.28 -21.79
N LEU A 188 -2.06 19.02 -22.77
CA LEU A 188 -2.43 18.47 -24.08
C LEU A 188 -2.35 16.94 -24.03
N ALA A 189 -3.43 16.27 -24.43
CA ALA A 189 -3.48 14.81 -24.55
C ALA A 189 -3.94 14.38 -25.94
N GLY A 190 -3.33 13.31 -26.47
CA GLY A 190 -3.75 12.65 -27.71
C GLY A 190 -4.75 11.54 -27.45
N ILE A 191 -5.78 11.43 -28.28
CA ILE A 191 -6.82 10.40 -28.24
C ILE A 191 -7.03 9.77 -29.62
N ASP A 192 -7.58 8.56 -29.67
CA ASP A 192 -8.22 8.05 -30.89
C ASP A 192 -9.68 8.57 -30.91
N PRO A 193 -10.06 9.47 -31.84
CA PRO A 193 -11.39 10.07 -31.83
C PRO A 193 -12.52 9.06 -31.99
N GLU A 194 -12.36 8.02 -32.81
CA GLU A 194 -13.42 7.03 -33.01
C GLU A 194 -13.63 6.20 -31.74
N ALA A 195 -12.53 5.76 -31.12
CA ALA A 195 -12.60 4.97 -29.89
C ALA A 195 -13.07 5.80 -28.67
N GLU A 196 -12.65 7.06 -28.56
CA GLU A 196 -13.05 7.94 -27.46
C GLU A 196 -14.53 8.35 -27.57
N ALA A 197 -15.04 8.56 -28.78
CA ALA A 197 -16.47 8.78 -29.03
C ALA A 197 -17.30 7.57 -28.58
N GLN A 198 -16.86 6.34 -28.89
CA GLN A 198 -17.55 5.12 -28.46
C GLN A 198 -17.49 4.91 -26.93
N LEU A 199 -16.37 5.25 -26.30
CA LEU A 199 -16.19 5.02 -24.86
C LEU A 199 -16.95 6.02 -23.99
N VAL A 200 -16.84 7.32 -24.26
CA VAL A 200 -17.37 8.38 -23.38
C VAL A 200 -18.35 9.34 -24.05
N GLY A 201 -18.67 9.14 -25.33
CA GLY A 201 -19.57 10.04 -26.08
C GLY A 201 -18.98 11.44 -26.29
N LEU A 202 -17.67 11.54 -26.51
CA LEU A 202 -16.98 12.83 -26.64
C LEU A 202 -17.49 13.67 -27.84
N ASP A 203 -17.93 13.00 -28.91
CA ASP A 203 -18.57 13.61 -30.08
C ASP A 203 -19.89 14.30 -29.72
N GLN A 204 -20.70 13.69 -28.86
CA GLN A 204 -21.98 14.23 -28.38
C GLN A 204 -21.77 15.36 -27.37
N ALA A 205 -20.67 15.30 -26.60
CA ALA A 205 -20.28 16.34 -25.66
C ALA A 205 -19.66 17.58 -26.34
N THR A 206 -19.25 17.46 -27.60
CA THR A 206 -18.66 18.55 -28.38
C THR A 206 -19.74 19.51 -28.90
N LYS A 207 -19.56 20.81 -28.65
CA LYS A 207 -20.53 21.84 -29.04
C LYS A 207 -20.46 22.08 -30.56
N LYS A 208 -21.56 21.81 -31.26
CA LYS A 208 -21.70 22.13 -32.69
C LYS A 208 -22.00 23.62 -32.88
N ALA A 209 -21.11 24.35 -33.54
CA ALA A 209 -21.27 25.74 -33.95
C ALA A 209 -20.57 25.97 -35.31
N THR A 210 -20.72 27.17 -35.90
CA THR A 210 -20.13 27.50 -37.22
C THR A 210 -18.63 27.19 -37.30
N HIS A 211 -17.89 27.45 -36.21
CA HIS A 211 -16.43 27.23 -36.11
C HIS A 211 -16.07 26.26 -34.97
N SER A 212 -16.99 25.38 -34.58
CA SER A 212 -16.72 24.34 -33.58
C SER A 212 -17.38 23.03 -33.96
N ARG A 213 -16.55 21.99 -34.11
CA ARG A 213 -16.96 20.64 -34.47
C ARG A 213 -16.09 19.59 -33.77
N TYR A 214 -16.51 18.34 -33.87
CA TYR A 214 -15.69 17.19 -33.48
C TYR A 214 -14.72 16.81 -34.62
N PHE A 215 -13.73 15.98 -34.29
CA PHE A 215 -12.73 15.48 -35.25
C PHE A 215 -13.39 14.73 -36.42
N THR A 216 -12.85 14.93 -37.61
CA THR A 216 -13.16 14.19 -38.85
C THR A 216 -11.91 13.50 -39.38
N LYS A 217 -12.05 12.65 -40.39
CA LYS A 217 -10.90 11.94 -41.01
C LYS A 217 -9.92 12.85 -41.74
N ASP A 218 -10.35 14.09 -42.05
CA ASP A 218 -9.53 15.09 -42.73
C ASP A 218 -8.64 15.89 -41.75
N ASP A 219 -8.85 15.75 -40.43
CA ASP A 219 -8.07 16.41 -39.39
C ASP A 219 -6.73 15.70 -39.17
N VAL A 220 -5.84 15.82 -40.15
CA VAL A 220 -4.49 15.25 -40.11
C VAL A 220 -3.45 16.28 -39.68
N VAL A 221 -2.36 15.78 -39.11
CA VAL A 221 -1.22 16.59 -38.67
C VAL A 221 -0.41 16.99 -39.90
N ASN A 222 -0.27 18.29 -40.15
CA ASN A 222 0.48 18.81 -41.30
C ASN A 222 1.85 19.33 -40.88
N ASP A 223 2.83 19.18 -41.75
CA ASP A 223 4.15 19.80 -41.57
C ASP A 223 4.07 21.29 -41.95
N TYR A 224 4.36 22.16 -40.99
CA TYR A 224 4.32 23.60 -41.16
C TYR A 224 5.72 24.17 -41.51
N GLY A 225 6.73 23.31 -41.71
CA GLY A 225 8.13 23.67 -41.98
C GLY A 225 8.98 23.80 -40.71
N ASP A 226 10.31 23.74 -40.84
CA ASP A 226 11.30 23.93 -39.75
C ASP A 226 11.08 23.08 -38.48
N GLY A 227 10.45 21.91 -38.65
CA GLY A 227 10.12 20.97 -37.59
C GLY A 227 8.90 21.38 -36.74
N VAL A 228 8.05 22.28 -37.25
CA VAL A 228 6.80 22.72 -36.62
C VAL A 228 5.63 21.89 -37.17
N TRP A 229 4.83 21.30 -36.29
CA TRP A 229 3.64 20.53 -36.68
C TRP A 229 2.35 21.31 -36.42
N ASP A 230 1.46 21.38 -37.41
CA ASP A 230 0.10 21.91 -37.24
C ASP A 230 -0.81 20.83 -36.64
N ILE A 231 -1.40 21.14 -35.48
CA ILE A 231 -2.08 20.15 -34.64
C ILE A 231 -3.55 20.54 -34.45
N PRO A 232 -4.50 19.76 -35.00
CA PRO A 232 -5.92 19.98 -34.74
C PRO A 232 -6.24 19.57 -33.30
N LEU A 233 -6.99 20.43 -32.60
CA LEU A 233 -7.36 20.16 -31.22
C LEU A 233 -8.74 20.71 -30.84
N ILE A 234 -9.36 20.06 -29.86
CA ILE A 234 -10.57 20.53 -29.18
C ILE A 234 -10.26 20.95 -27.75
N MET A 235 -10.93 21.99 -27.27
CA MET A 235 -10.70 22.57 -25.94
C MET A 235 -11.84 22.26 -24.96
N ASN A 236 -11.51 22.05 -23.69
CA ASN A 236 -12.47 21.91 -22.61
C ASN A 236 -13.11 23.27 -22.30
N SER A 237 -14.44 23.30 -22.17
CA SER A 237 -15.20 24.51 -21.84
C SER A 237 -15.16 24.94 -20.36
N GLN A 238 -14.58 24.13 -19.47
CA GLN A 238 -14.53 24.41 -18.02
C GLN A 238 -13.11 24.70 -17.52
N GLU A 239 -12.99 25.74 -16.69
CA GLU A 239 -11.79 26.05 -15.91
C GLU A 239 -11.96 25.55 -14.46
N TYR A 240 -10.91 24.92 -13.93
CA TYR A 240 -10.92 24.27 -12.60
C TYR A 240 -10.00 24.96 -11.59
N VAL A 241 -9.21 25.94 -12.02
CA VAL A 241 -8.34 26.75 -11.14
C VAL A 241 -8.98 28.08 -10.79
N ASN A 242 -8.80 28.46 -9.54
CA ASN A 242 -9.10 29.80 -9.05
C ASN A 242 -7.80 30.59 -8.95
N ALA A 243 -7.40 31.22 -10.05
CA ALA A 243 -6.26 32.13 -10.09
C ALA A 243 -6.60 33.43 -10.82
N SER A 244 -5.93 34.52 -10.45
CA SER A 244 -6.09 35.84 -11.04
C SER A 244 -4.79 36.61 -11.08
N ARG A 245 -4.67 37.49 -12.07
CA ARG A 245 -3.56 38.42 -12.23
C ARG A 245 -4.07 39.84 -12.17
N THR A 246 -3.40 40.66 -11.35
CA THR A 246 -3.56 42.11 -11.36
C THR A 246 -2.36 42.73 -12.05
N TYR A 247 -2.60 43.57 -13.05
CA TYR A 247 -1.58 44.36 -13.73
C TYR A 247 -1.60 45.77 -13.19
N ARG A 248 -0.43 46.37 -13.06
CA ARG A 248 -0.29 47.78 -12.72
C ARG A 248 0.74 48.44 -13.62
N TYR A 249 0.29 49.40 -14.42
CA TYR A 249 1.12 50.20 -15.30
C TYR A 249 1.31 51.58 -14.66
N GLU A 250 2.57 51.93 -14.40
CA GLU A 250 2.93 53.16 -13.68
C GLU A 250 4.04 53.87 -14.47
N LYS A 251 3.88 55.16 -14.78
CA LYS A 251 4.93 55.95 -15.43
C LYS A 251 5.97 56.37 -14.40
N VAL A 252 7.25 56.13 -14.64
CA VAL A 252 8.35 56.56 -13.77
C VAL A 252 8.61 58.06 -13.98
N ASP A 253 8.70 58.81 -12.89
CA ASP A 253 8.91 60.25 -12.91
C ASP A 253 10.37 60.59 -13.21
N ILE A 254 10.75 60.49 -14.49
CA ILE A 254 12.09 60.81 -14.97
C ILE A 254 12.00 61.65 -16.26
N PRO A 255 12.66 62.83 -16.31
CA PRO A 255 12.70 63.63 -17.54
C PRO A 255 13.60 62.98 -18.60
N LEU A 256 13.25 63.18 -19.87
CA LEU A 256 14.06 62.72 -20.99
C LEU A 256 15.39 63.49 -21.05
N VAL A 257 16.49 62.78 -21.29
CA VAL A 257 17.82 63.37 -21.50
C VAL A 257 17.94 63.77 -22.97
N LYS A 258 18.12 65.07 -23.23
CA LYS A 258 18.19 65.68 -24.58
C LYS A 258 17.08 65.23 -25.53
N ASP A 259 15.84 65.13 -25.02
CA ASP A 259 14.67 64.66 -25.78
C ASP A 259 14.86 63.30 -26.47
N SER A 260 15.80 62.48 -26.00
CA SER A 260 16.14 61.19 -26.59
C SER A 260 15.97 60.06 -25.59
N MET A 261 15.11 59.08 -25.92
CA MET A 261 14.96 57.86 -25.14
C MET A 261 16.26 57.03 -25.09
N VAL A 262 17.06 57.05 -26.17
CA VAL A 262 18.33 56.33 -26.24
C VAL A 262 19.33 56.90 -25.23
N GLU A 263 19.45 58.23 -25.14
CA GLU A 263 20.32 58.87 -24.15
C GLU A 263 19.79 58.69 -22.72
N THR A 264 18.47 58.70 -22.55
CA THR A 264 17.81 58.47 -21.26
C THR A 264 18.10 57.07 -20.73
N VAL A 265 17.91 56.02 -21.54
CA VAL A 265 18.22 54.64 -21.15
C VAL A 265 19.72 54.47 -20.87
N ARG A 266 20.62 55.02 -21.69
CA ARG A 266 22.08 55.00 -21.39
C ARG A 266 22.42 55.69 -20.08
N SER A 267 21.78 56.81 -19.76
CA SER A 267 21.96 57.49 -18.47
C SER A 267 21.44 56.67 -17.29
N ILE A 268 20.32 55.96 -17.46
CA ILE A 268 19.76 55.06 -16.44
C ILE A 268 20.73 53.92 -16.17
N MET A 269 21.29 53.30 -17.21
CA MET A 269 22.26 52.21 -17.07
C MET A 269 23.52 52.67 -16.33
N LYS A 270 24.05 53.86 -16.65
CA LYS A 270 25.21 54.45 -15.92
C LYS A 270 24.93 54.69 -14.44
N LYS A 271 23.66 54.89 -14.06
CA LYS A 271 23.23 55.14 -12.67
C LYS A 271 22.85 53.87 -11.91
N GLY A 272 23.01 52.69 -12.50
CA GLY A 272 22.69 51.41 -11.86
C GLY A 272 21.39 50.75 -12.32
N GLY A 273 20.87 51.12 -13.51
CA GLY A 273 19.85 50.37 -14.23
C GLY A 273 18.54 50.19 -13.44
N GLU A 274 18.10 48.94 -13.33
CA GLU A 274 16.87 48.58 -12.60
C GLU A 274 16.89 49.04 -11.13
N SER A 275 18.04 48.96 -10.47
CA SER A 275 18.18 49.37 -9.06
C SER A 275 17.96 50.86 -8.88
N TYR A 276 18.37 51.69 -9.84
CA TYR A 276 18.11 53.13 -9.84
C TYR A 276 16.63 53.44 -10.10
N LEU A 277 16.03 52.79 -11.10
CA LEU A 277 14.61 52.99 -11.44
C LEU A 277 13.67 52.67 -10.28
N LYS A 278 13.99 51.66 -9.46
CA LYS A 278 13.21 51.30 -8.26
C LYS A 278 13.18 52.39 -7.18
N THR A 279 14.12 53.33 -7.19
CA THR A 279 14.19 54.43 -6.20
C THR A 279 13.35 55.65 -6.56
N LEU A 280 12.89 55.73 -7.82
CA LEU A 280 12.18 56.89 -8.35
C LEU A 280 10.67 56.81 -8.09
N PRO A 281 9.98 57.96 -7.89
CA PRO A 281 8.54 57.97 -7.75
C PRO A 281 7.84 57.63 -9.08
N VAL A 282 6.62 57.10 -8.99
CA VAL A 282 5.78 56.74 -10.13
C VAL A 282 4.48 57.54 -10.14
N LYS A 283 3.92 57.78 -11.33
CA LYS A 283 2.69 58.55 -11.61
C LYS A 283 1.82 57.80 -12.62
N ASP A 284 0.59 58.27 -12.84
CA ASP A 284 -0.33 57.76 -13.87
C ASP A 284 -0.65 56.25 -13.78
N THR A 285 -0.91 55.78 -12.56
CA THR A 285 -1.23 54.36 -12.29
C THR A 285 -2.55 53.94 -12.95
N LYS A 286 -2.49 52.89 -13.77
CA LYS A 286 -3.67 52.15 -14.23
C LYS A 286 -3.58 50.69 -13.82
N GLU A 287 -4.70 50.15 -13.33
CA GLU A 287 -4.81 48.75 -12.90
C GLU A 287 -5.78 47.97 -13.78
N TYR A 288 -5.43 46.73 -14.08
CA TYR A 288 -6.28 45.77 -14.79
C TYR A 288 -6.35 44.48 -13.98
N TYR A 289 -7.50 43.81 -13.99
CA TYR A 289 -7.72 42.56 -13.28
C TYR A 289 -8.28 41.52 -14.24
N ILE A 290 -7.65 40.35 -14.28
CA ILE A 290 -8.13 39.22 -15.05
C ILE A 290 -8.08 37.94 -14.20
N SER A 291 -9.17 37.17 -14.21
CA SER A 291 -9.17 35.82 -13.67
C SER A 291 -8.95 34.77 -14.76
N THR A 292 -8.41 33.61 -14.38
CA THR A 292 -8.30 32.43 -15.27
C THR A 292 -9.65 32.01 -15.84
N GLU A 293 -10.74 32.14 -15.07
CA GLU A 293 -12.10 31.87 -15.56
C GLU A 293 -12.51 32.87 -16.66
N GLN A 294 -12.21 34.16 -16.49
CA GLN A 294 -12.48 35.18 -17.50
C GLN A 294 -11.65 34.94 -18.77
N ALA A 295 -10.35 34.67 -18.62
CA ALA A 295 -9.44 34.38 -19.72
C ALA A 295 -9.90 33.14 -20.51
N SER A 296 -10.24 32.04 -19.82
CA SER A 296 -10.73 30.81 -20.45
C SER A 296 -12.04 31.03 -21.21
N LYS A 297 -13.02 31.75 -20.62
CA LYS A 297 -14.27 32.11 -21.30
C LYS A 297 -14.03 32.96 -22.54
N GLN A 298 -13.09 33.91 -22.49
CA GLN A 298 -12.76 34.73 -23.63
C GLN A 298 -12.11 33.90 -24.75
N LEU A 299 -11.16 33.01 -24.42
CA LEU A 299 -10.54 32.11 -25.38
C LEU A 299 -11.57 31.19 -26.04
N ILE A 300 -12.47 30.57 -25.25
CA ILE A 300 -13.57 29.74 -25.76
C ILE A 300 -14.47 30.55 -26.70
N LYS A 301 -14.80 31.79 -26.34
CA LYS A 301 -15.60 32.68 -27.20
C LYS A 301 -14.88 32.97 -28.52
N ASN A 302 -13.59 33.27 -28.47
CA ASN A 302 -12.78 33.53 -29.64
C ASN A 302 -12.70 32.30 -30.57
N ILE A 303 -12.59 31.09 -30.01
CA ILE A 303 -12.64 29.83 -30.79
C ILE A 303 -14.00 29.67 -31.49
N LEU A 304 -15.11 29.89 -30.76
CA LEU A 304 -16.46 29.75 -31.33
C LEU A 304 -16.78 30.78 -32.42
N GLU A 305 -16.19 31.97 -32.34
CA GLU A 305 -16.39 33.10 -33.27
C GLU A 305 -15.33 33.19 -34.38
N ASP A 306 -14.34 32.29 -34.41
CA ASP A 306 -13.17 32.34 -35.32
C ASP A 306 -12.38 33.66 -35.24
N LYS A 307 -12.15 34.11 -34.01
CA LYS A 307 -11.40 35.33 -33.67
C LYS A 307 -10.15 35.04 -32.86
N VAL A 308 -9.63 33.82 -32.94
CA VAL A 308 -8.33 33.51 -32.34
C VAL A 308 -7.28 34.30 -33.14
N PRO A 309 -6.47 35.16 -32.49
CA PRO A 309 -5.50 35.98 -33.21
C PRO A 309 -4.57 35.11 -34.06
N GLU A 310 -4.54 35.36 -35.37
CA GLU A 310 -3.67 34.63 -36.29
C GLU A 310 -2.22 35.03 -35.98
N LYS A 311 -1.40 34.04 -35.61
CA LYS A 311 -0.01 34.33 -35.25
C LYS A 311 0.79 34.62 -36.52
N ALA A 312 1.82 35.47 -36.41
CA ALA A 312 2.67 35.84 -37.53
C ALA A 312 3.25 34.60 -38.25
N SER A 313 3.39 34.67 -39.57
CA SER A 313 3.95 33.57 -40.37
C SER A 313 5.34 33.17 -39.86
N GLY A 314 5.56 31.88 -39.61
CA GLY A 314 6.79 31.34 -39.01
C GLY A 314 6.82 31.31 -37.47
N SER A 315 5.76 31.75 -36.78
CA SER A 315 5.63 31.61 -35.33
C SER A 315 5.15 30.21 -34.93
N PHE A 316 5.58 29.75 -33.75
CA PHE A 316 5.26 28.43 -33.22
C PHE A 316 5.28 28.42 -31.69
N ASP A 317 4.62 27.41 -31.12
CA ASP A 317 4.54 27.16 -29.70
C ASP A 317 5.51 26.06 -29.27
N TRP A 318 6.13 26.25 -28.11
CA TRP A 318 7.02 25.27 -27.50
C TRP A 318 6.30 24.45 -26.43
N MET A 319 6.55 23.14 -26.40
CA MET A 319 6.11 22.29 -25.31
C MET A 319 7.27 21.88 -24.40
N PHE A 320 7.41 22.54 -23.25
CA PHE A 320 8.54 22.33 -22.35
C PHE A 320 8.34 21.20 -21.35
N LEU A 321 7.13 21.03 -20.81
CA LEU A 321 6.88 20.23 -19.61
C LEU A 321 6.18 18.90 -19.94
N LYS A 322 6.72 17.79 -19.44
CA LYS A 322 6.15 16.44 -19.56
C LYS A 322 5.29 16.09 -18.36
N PRO A 323 4.30 15.18 -18.51
CA PRO A 323 3.55 14.66 -17.37
C PRO A 323 4.45 13.88 -16.41
N SER A 324 4.07 13.88 -15.13
CA SER A 324 4.70 13.06 -14.11
C SER A 324 3.73 12.64 -13.01
N SER A 325 4.00 11.49 -12.41
CA SER A 325 3.22 10.90 -11.33
C SER A 325 3.65 11.40 -9.95
N VAL A 326 2.75 11.23 -8.97
CA VAL A 326 3.04 11.44 -7.56
C VAL A 326 3.60 10.14 -6.99
N GLU A 327 4.68 10.22 -6.22
CA GLU A 327 5.28 9.07 -5.55
C GLU A 327 4.71 8.93 -4.13
N TYR A 328 4.07 7.78 -3.88
CA TYR A 328 3.44 7.46 -2.59
C TYR A 328 4.30 6.49 -1.78
N GLN A 329 4.28 6.66 -0.46
CA GLN A 329 4.87 5.73 0.50
C GLN A 329 3.88 5.40 1.61
N THR A 330 3.88 4.16 2.10
CA THR A 330 3.01 3.77 3.22
C THR A 330 3.46 4.43 4.53
N ILE A 331 2.50 4.86 5.33
CA ILE A 331 2.74 5.42 6.67
C ILE A 331 1.74 4.82 7.67
N ALA A 332 2.11 4.74 8.94
CA ALA A 332 1.17 4.40 10.00
C ALA A 332 0.11 5.50 10.19
N SER A 333 -1.15 5.10 10.30
CA SER A 333 -2.25 6.02 10.48
C SER A 333 -2.25 6.64 11.88
N PRO A 334 -2.38 7.98 12.02
CA PRO A 334 -2.61 8.62 13.32
C PRO A 334 -3.96 8.22 13.93
N PHE A 335 -4.94 7.86 13.09
CA PHE A 335 -6.28 7.46 13.51
C PHE A 335 -6.72 6.18 12.78
N ALA A 336 -6.00 5.09 13.02
CA ALA A 336 -6.20 3.80 12.33
C ALA A 336 -7.61 3.20 12.46
N LYS A 337 -8.43 3.66 13.41
CA LYS A 337 -9.84 3.25 13.51
C LYS A 337 -10.71 3.83 12.40
N ARG A 338 -10.44 5.08 11.98
CA ARG A 338 -11.21 5.80 10.96
C ARG A 338 -10.56 5.69 9.58
N TRP A 339 -9.23 5.83 9.51
CA TRP A 339 -8.46 5.75 8.27
C TRP A 339 -7.40 4.66 8.39
N PRO A 340 -7.70 3.42 7.97
CA PRO A 340 -6.75 2.30 8.01
C PRO A 340 -5.65 2.39 6.94
N PHE A 341 -5.95 3.02 5.79
CA PHE A 341 -5.06 3.19 4.65
C PHE A 341 -4.54 4.60 4.64
N THR A 342 -3.27 4.75 4.96
CA THR A 342 -2.61 6.05 5.02
C THR A 342 -1.28 6.03 4.28
N TYR A 343 -1.08 7.05 3.46
CA TYR A 343 0.09 7.21 2.62
C TYR A 343 0.70 8.60 2.83
N GLN A 344 1.94 8.79 2.43
CA GLN A 344 2.60 10.09 2.38
C GLN A 344 3.21 10.30 0.99
N VAL A 345 3.22 11.55 0.55
CA VAL A 345 3.86 11.93 -0.72
C VAL A 345 5.33 12.22 -0.49
N THR A 346 6.19 11.85 -1.44
CA THR A 346 7.62 12.17 -1.41
C THR A 346 7.90 13.47 -2.18
N PRO A 347 8.32 14.57 -1.52
CA PRO A 347 8.74 15.79 -2.20
C PRO A 347 9.90 15.55 -3.15
N GLN A 348 9.88 16.26 -4.27
CA GLN A 348 10.90 16.21 -5.30
C GLN A 348 11.62 17.56 -5.35
N GLU A 349 12.95 17.54 -5.40
CA GLU A 349 13.76 18.74 -5.63
C GLU A 349 14.11 18.85 -7.12
N VAL A 350 14.09 20.08 -7.62
CA VAL A 350 14.49 20.40 -9.00
C VAL A 350 15.97 20.77 -9.00
N ASP A 351 16.71 20.29 -10.00
CA ASP A 351 18.13 20.62 -10.19
C ASP A 351 18.33 22.15 -10.27
N LYS A 352 19.48 22.64 -9.80
CA LYS A 352 19.82 24.06 -9.85
C LYS A 352 19.97 24.56 -11.28
N ASP A 353 20.46 23.71 -12.16
CA ASP A 353 20.73 24.05 -13.56
C ASP A 353 19.46 23.99 -14.43
N ALA A 354 18.37 23.42 -13.91
CA ALA A 354 17.09 23.42 -14.62
C ALA A 354 16.44 24.81 -14.65
N LEU A 355 15.88 25.18 -15.80
CA LEU A 355 15.18 26.44 -16.09
C LEU A 355 13.75 26.48 -15.49
N ILE A 356 13.58 26.04 -14.24
CA ILE A 356 12.30 26.04 -13.53
C ILE A 356 12.47 26.90 -12.26
N SER A 357 11.58 27.88 -12.08
CA SER A 357 11.66 28.85 -10.99
C SER A 357 11.46 28.21 -9.62
N LYS A 358 10.45 27.34 -9.49
CA LYS A 358 10.12 26.62 -8.26
C LYS A 358 11.05 25.42 -8.06
N ARG A 359 11.69 25.34 -6.89
CA ARG A 359 12.79 24.40 -6.61
C ARG A 359 12.37 23.14 -5.85
N SER A 360 11.15 23.07 -5.35
CA SER A 360 10.61 21.92 -4.64
C SER A 360 9.13 21.75 -5.01
N MET A 361 8.75 20.51 -5.32
CA MET A 361 7.43 20.15 -5.89
C MET A 361 6.98 18.78 -5.36
N TYR A 362 5.71 18.42 -5.55
CA TYR A 362 5.19 17.10 -5.18
C TYR A 362 5.32 16.06 -6.29
N ARG A 363 5.62 16.50 -7.51
CA ARG A 363 5.90 15.64 -8.67
C ARG A 363 7.28 15.93 -9.22
N LYS A 364 7.87 14.93 -9.86
CA LYS A 364 9.18 15.09 -10.51
C LYS A 364 9.03 15.98 -11.73
N ALA A 365 9.71 17.12 -11.76
CA ALA A 365 9.74 17.98 -12.92
C ALA A 365 10.44 17.26 -14.08
N ARG A 366 9.79 17.18 -15.24
CA ARG A 366 10.33 16.53 -16.45
C ARG A 366 10.19 17.47 -17.64
N ILE A 367 11.28 17.67 -18.36
CA ILE A 367 11.29 18.57 -19.52
C ILE A 367 11.59 17.81 -20.81
N PHE A 368 11.18 18.38 -21.94
CA PHE A 368 11.71 17.99 -23.25
C PHE A 368 13.12 18.55 -23.41
N GLY A 369 14.08 17.74 -23.89
CA GLY A 369 15.51 18.08 -23.97
C GLY A 369 16.39 17.49 -22.86
N ASP A 370 17.69 17.81 -22.91
CA ASP A 370 18.73 17.30 -21.99
C ASP A 370 18.98 18.19 -20.76
N GLY A 371 18.19 19.26 -20.61
CA GLY A 371 18.29 20.21 -19.50
C GLY A 371 19.51 21.14 -19.55
N THR A 372 20.31 21.10 -20.61
CA THR A 372 21.49 21.96 -20.79
C THR A 372 21.18 23.32 -21.43
N GLY A 373 19.89 23.57 -21.74
CA GLY A 373 19.43 24.79 -22.41
C GLY A 373 19.36 24.69 -23.94
N SER A 374 19.72 23.53 -24.54
CA SER A 374 19.50 23.29 -25.97
C SER A 374 18.01 23.08 -26.26
N LEU A 375 17.44 23.94 -27.12
CA LEU A 375 16.04 23.92 -27.55
C LEU A 375 15.78 22.98 -28.75
N GLU A 376 16.81 22.33 -29.29
CA GLU A 376 16.70 21.49 -30.50
C GLU A 376 15.73 20.30 -30.33
N ASN A 377 15.62 19.78 -29.11
CA ASN A 377 14.82 18.59 -28.80
C ASN A 377 13.45 18.93 -28.15
N VAL A 378 13.07 20.21 -28.12
CA VAL A 378 11.77 20.65 -27.60
C VAL A 378 10.76 20.63 -28.75
N PRO A 379 9.60 19.97 -28.61
CA PRO A 379 8.60 19.96 -29.68
C PRO A 379 8.08 21.36 -30.00
N LYS A 380 8.04 21.67 -31.30
CA LYS A 380 7.45 22.88 -31.86
C LYS A 380 6.09 22.54 -32.48
N MET A 381 5.08 23.33 -32.19
CA MET A 381 3.72 23.08 -32.66
C MET A 381 3.01 24.36 -33.04
N HIS A 382 2.05 24.24 -33.96
CA HIS A 382 1.04 25.24 -34.23
C HIS A 382 -0.30 24.69 -33.76
N LEU A 383 -1.04 25.46 -32.96
CA LEU A 383 -2.27 25.02 -32.32
C LEU A 383 -3.47 25.42 -33.18
N ASN A 384 -4.13 24.44 -33.79
CA ASN A 384 -5.32 24.63 -34.62
C ASN A 384 -6.59 24.24 -33.83
N TYR A 385 -7.31 25.24 -33.33
CA TYR A 385 -8.53 25.04 -32.55
C TYR A 385 -9.73 24.73 -33.46
N ILE A 386 -10.18 23.47 -33.46
CA ILE A 386 -11.30 23.03 -34.32
C ILE A 386 -12.65 22.93 -33.59
N GLY A 387 -12.65 22.97 -32.25
CA GLY A 387 -13.88 22.92 -31.47
C GLY A 387 -13.73 22.95 -29.96
N VAL A 388 -14.88 22.95 -29.27
CA VAL A 388 -14.98 23.02 -27.81
C VAL A 388 -15.94 21.95 -27.28
N PHE A 389 -15.56 21.22 -26.23
CA PHE A 389 -16.40 20.20 -25.60
C PHE A 389 -16.77 20.52 -24.15
N ASP A 390 -17.91 20.00 -23.69
CA ASP A 390 -18.40 20.13 -22.30
C ASP A 390 -18.29 18.80 -21.55
N PRO A 391 -17.38 18.66 -20.58
CA PRO A 391 -17.19 17.40 -19.85
C PRO A 391 -18.44 16.96 -19.09
N LYS A 392 -19.38 17.87 -18.72
CA LYS A 392 -20.62 17.49 -18.02
C LYS A 392 -21.59 16.67 -18.88
N LYS A 393 -21.43 16.74 -20.21
CA LYS A 393 -22.28 16.04 -21.19
C LYS A 393 -21.74 14.68 -21.62
N LEU A 394 -20.59 14.24 -21.08
CA LEU A 394 -20.02 12.93 -21.34
C LEU A 394 -20.93 11.80 -20.82
N ASN A 395 -20.95 10.69 -21.54
CA ASN A 395 -21.68 9.47 -21.18
C ASN A 395 -20.85 8.60 -20.24
N ILE A 396 -20.70 9.03 -18.99
CA ILE A 396 -19.95 8.32 -17.94
C ILE A 396 -20.84 8.08 -16.72
N SER A 397 -20.48 7.10 -15.88
CA SER A 397 -21.19 6.89 -14.60
C SER A 397 -21.06 8.13 -13.72
N LYS A 398 -22.20 8.63 -13.24
CA LYS A 398 -22.31 9.79 -12.32
C LYS A 398 -22.69 9.37 -10.90
N ASP A 399 -22.81 8.06 -10.62
CA ASP A 399 -23.14 7.54 -9.29
C ASP A 399 -21.88 7.58 -8.40
N PRO A 400 -21.87 8.33 -7.28
CA PRO A 400 -20.72 8.43 -6.38
C PRO A 400 -20.19 7.09 -5.85
N LEU A 401 -21.01 6.04 -5.82
CA LEU A 401 -20.64 4.71 -5.30
C LEU A 401 -19.86 3.85 -6.32
N THR A 402 -19.92 4.20 -7.61
CA THR A 402 -19.30 3.49 -8.73
C THR A 402 -18.51 4.40 -9.68
N GLU A 403 -18.51 5.71 -9.42
CA GLU A 403 -17.76 6.71 -10.18
C GLU A 403 -16.27 6.35 -10.13
N LEU A 404 -15.77 5.79 -11.22
CA LEU A 404 -14.34 5.69 -11.44
C LEU A 404 -13.82 7.09 -11.77
N PRO A 405 -12.71 7.54 -11.14
CA PRO A 405 -12.02 8.76 -11.52
C PRO A 405 -11.77 8.83 -13.04
N MET A 406 -12.49 9.73 -13.72
CA MET A 406 -12.24 10.10 -15.11
C MET A 406 -11.31 11.30 -15.16
N GLU A 407 -10.07 11.12 -14.70
CA GLU A 407 -9.10 12.20 -14.49
C GLU A 407 -8.59 12.85 -15.78
N THR A 408 -8.95 12.25 -16.93
CA THR A 408 -8.88 12.86 -18.26
C THR A 408 -9.81 14.06 -18.41
N TYR A 409 -10.94 14.09 -17.70
CA TYR A 409 -12.03 15.04 -17.92
C TYR A 409 -12.40 15.83 -16.66
N PHE A 410 -12.15 15.28 -15.47
CA PHE A 410 -12.46 15.92 -14.19
C PHE A 410 -11.24 15.87 -13.26
N PRO A 411 -10.99 16.91 -12.44
CA PRO A 411 -9.90 16.85 -11.48
C PRO A 411 -10.18 15.83 -10.36
N ALA A 412 -9.11 15.23 -9.82
CA ALA A 412 -9.19 14.38 -8.65
C ALA A 412 -9.75 15.15 -7.43
N LYS A 413 -10.66 14.53 -6.68
CA LYS A 413 -11.28 15.11 -5.48
C LYS A 413 -10.36 14.89 -4.26
N ALA A 414 -10.12 15.93 -3.46
CA ALA A 414 -9.45 15.78 -2.17
C ALA A 414 -10.00 16.76 -1.12
N GLN A 415 -10.03 16.30 0.13
CA GLN A 415 -10.56 17.06 1.26
C GLN A 415 -9.49 17.22 2.34
N TRP A 416 -9.24 18.44 2.80
CA TRP A 416 -8.32 18.72 3.88
C TRP A 416 -8.98 18.47 5.24
N VAL A 417 -8.53 17.43 5.92
CA VAL A 417 -9.21 16.91 7.13
C VAL A 417 -8.42 17.17 8.41
N MET A 418 -7.09 17.27 8.34
CA MET A 418 -6.26 17.57 9.51
C MET A 418 -5.08 18.47 9.15
N ASP A 419 -4.74 19.38 10.06
CA ASP A 419 -3.59 20.27 9.91
C ASP A 419 -2.25 19.54 10.18
N LYS A 420 -1.15 20.29 10.08
CA LYS A 420 0.21 19.77 10.36
C LYS A 420 0.41 19.21 11.77
N ASN A 421 -0.40 19.65 12.74
CA ASN A 421 -0.36 19.23 14.14
C ASN A 421 -1.36 18.11 14.42
N GLU A 422 -1.94 17.49 13.38
CA GLU A 422 -2.92 16.41 13.47
C GLU A 422 -4.22 16.84 14.15
N LYS A 423 -4.50 18.15 14.14
CA LYS A 423 -5.78 18.70 14.62
C LYS A 423 -6.81 18.65 13.48
N PRO A 424 -8.03 18.15 13.74
CA PRO A 424 -9.09 18.15 12.75
C PRO A 424 -9.42 19.56 12.25
N VAL A 425 -9.58 19.70 10.94
CA VAL A 425 -10.02 20.95 10.30
C VAL A 425 -11.55 20.90 10.19
N ASN A 426 -12.24 21.89 10.79
CA ASN A 426 -13.69 21.98 10.78
C ASN A 426 -14.14 23.42 10.46
N PRO A 427 -14.94 23.66 9.40
CA PRO A 427 -15.42 22.69 8.41
C PRO A 427 -14.29 22.14 7.53
N VAL A 428 -14.46 20.91 7.05
CA VAL A 428 -13.57 20.29 6.07
C VAL A 428 -13.55 21.16 4.81
N ARG A 429 -12.36 21.44 4.27
CA ARG A 429 -12.19 22.25 3.06
C ARG A 429 -11.79 21.38 1.88
N GLU A 430 -12.26 21.71 0.68
CA GLU A 430 -11.82 21.05 -0.55
C GLU A 430 -10.46 21.61 -0.99
N VAL A 431 -9.57 20.71 -1.41
CA VAL A 431 -8.31 21.08 -2.06
C VAL A 431 -8.58 21.29 -3.53
N LYS A 432 -8.12 22.41 -4.09
CA LYS A 432 -8.34 22.76 -5.49
C LYS A 432 -7.08 22.47 -6.33
N PRO A 433 -7.23 22.11 -7.62
CA PRO A 433 -6.10 22.07 -8.55
C PRO A 433 -5.41 23.44 -8.65
N THR A 434 -4.14 23.45 -9.06
CA THR A 434 -3.35 24.68 -9.22
C THR A 434 -2.90 24.88 -10.67
N ASN A 435 -2.28 26.04 -10.95
CA ASN A 435 -1.76 26.37 -12.29
C ASN A 435 -0.32 25.88 -12.45
N ASP A 436 0.15 25.06 -11.50
CA ASP A 436 1.45 24.41 -11.48
C ASP A 436 1.26 22.93 -11.86
N PRO A 437 1.79 22.49 -13.02
CA PRO A 437 1.60 21.12 -13.50
C PRO A 437 2.29 20.05 -12.65
N TYR A 438 3.16 20.45 -11.72
CA TYR A 438 3.88 19.53 -10.82
C TYR A 438 3.43 19.61 -9.36
N ASP A 439 2.32 20.30 -9.11
CA ASP A 439 1.68 20.31 -7.80
C ASP A 439 0.97 18.98 -7.51
N PHE A 440 0.47 18.83 -6.28
CA PHE A 440 -0.18 17.61 -5.83
C PHE A 440 -1.45 17.30 -6.64
N LEU A 441 -2.38 18.26 -6.71
CA LEU A 441 -3.59 18.16 -7.56
C LEU A 441 -3.38 18.91 -8.86
N THR A 442 -3.43 18.19 -9.98
CA THR A 442 -3.35 18.73 -11.33
C THR A 442 -4.73 18.85 -11.97
N LYS A 443 -4.84 19.71 -12.97
CA LYS A 443 -6.03 19.80 -13.82
C LYS A 443 -6.16 18.57 -14.72
N PRO A 444 -7.38 18.23 -15.16
CA PRO A 444 -7.54 17.31 -16.27
C PRO A 444 -6.95 17.91 -17.57
N PRO A 445 -6.54 17.06 -18.53
CA PRO A 445 -6.31 17.47 -19.91
C PRO A 445 -7.43 18.38 -20.42
N SER A 446 -7.07 19.63 -20.72
CA SER A 446 -8.03 20.65 -21.16
C SER A 446 -7.92 20.92 -22.67
N MET A 447 -6.92 20.33 -23.33
CA MET A 447 -6.80 20.29 -24.79
C MET A 447 -6.63 18.83 -25.22
N LEU A 448 -7.45 18.39 -26.17
CA LEU A 448 -7.39 17.05 -26.73
C LEU A 448 -7.05 17.14 -28.22
N THR A 449 -6.15 16.30 -28.69
CA THR A 449 -5.73 16.19 -30.09
C THR A 449 -5.77 14.72 -30.55
N THR A 450 -5.44 14.45 -31.80
CA THR A 450 -5.40 13.10 -32.36
C THR A 450 -4.17 12.32 -31.89
N LEU A 451 -4.27 11.00 -31.93
CA LEU A 451 -3.18 10.11 -31.56
C LEU A 451 -1.97 10.28 -32.48
N ASP A 452 -2.20 10.58 -33.76
CA ASP A 452 -1.14 10.88 -34.73
C ASP A 452 -0.29 12.07 -34.30
N ALA A 453 -0.92 13.14 -33.79
CA ALA A 453 -0.21 14.30 -33.23
C ALA A 453 0.64 13.91 -32.02
N ALA A 454 0.11 13.06 -31.15
CA ALA A 454 0.87 12.55 -30.01
C ALA A 454 2.12 11.79 -30.44
N PHE A 455 2.03 10.89 -31.44
CA PHE A 455 3.19 10.17 -31.95
C PHE A 455 4.22 11.08 -32.61
N LYS A 456 3.80 12.15 -33.29
CA LYS A 456 4.72 13.15 -33.87
C LYS A 456 5.46 13.94 -32.80
N LEU A 457 4.78 14.34 -31.73
CA LEU A 457 5.39 15.13 -30.65
C LEU A 457 6.19 14.30 -29.65
N ARG A 458 5.82 13.04 -29.42
CA ARG A 458 6.38 12.19 -28.34
C ARG A 458 7.24 11.03 -28.84
N GLY A 459 7.17 10.69 -30.13
CA GLY A 459 7.80 9.51 -30.72
C GLY A 459 7.00 8.23 -30.53
N ASP A 460 7.63 7.08 -30.79
CA ASP A 460 6.96 5.78 -30.97
C ASP A 460 6.24 5.21 -29.74
N LYS A 461 6.54 5.70 -28.54
CA LYS A 461 5.95 5.26 -27.26
C LYS A 461 5.06 6.34 -26.63
N ALA A 462 4.23 6.98 -27.44
CA ALA A 462 3.42 8.12 -27.02
C ALA A 462 2.25 7.76 -26.08
N ILE A 463 1.69 6.55 -26.19
CA ILE A 463 0.46 6.19 -25.47
C ILE A 463 0.77 5.95 -23.99
N SER A 464 0.03 6.62 -23.11
CA SER A 464 0.19 6.57 -21.65
C SER A 464 -0.66 5.47 -21.02
N ALA A 465 -1.90 5.28 -21.47
CA ALA A 465 -2.78 4.21 -21.02
C ALA A 465 -3.81 3.85 -22.10
N ILE A 466 -4.39 2.66 -22.04
CA ILE A 466 -5.50 2.25 -22.91
C ILE A 466 -6.65 1.77 -22.04
N ARG A 467 -7.83 2.36 -22.22
CA ARG A 467 -9.08 1.98 -21.55
C ARG A 467 -9.84 1.02 -22.46
N VAL A 468 -10.26 -0.13 -21.93
CA VAL A 468 -10.80 -1.24 -22.72
C VAL A 468 -12.16 -1.69 -22.19
N ASN A 469 -13.13 -1.85 -23.09
CA ASN A 469 -14.41 -2.51 -22.83
C ASN A 469 -14.43 -3.91 -23.44
N VAL A 470 -15.01 -4.86 -22.73
CA VAL A 470 -15.04 -6.29 -23.08
C VAL A 470 -16.46 -6.72 -23.44
N LYS A 471 -16.61 -7.48 -24.52
CA LYS A 471 -17.93 -7.93 -25.00
C LYS A 471 -18.59 -8.90 -24.02
N GLY A 472 -19.87 -8.68 -23.71
CA GLY A 472 -20.70 -9.66 -23.01
C GLY A 472 -20.42 -9.82 -21.50
N VAL A 473 -19.89 -8.77 -20.86
CA VAL A 473 -19.65 -8.73 -19.40
C VAL A 473 -20.67 -7.87 -18.65
N GLU A 474 -21.78 -7.51 -19.29
CA GLU A 474 -22.83 -6.62 -18.74
C GLU A 474 -23.51 -7.15 -17.47
N THR A 475 -23.53 -8.48 -17.29
CA THR A 475 -24.13 -9.11 -16.10
C THR A 475 -23.07 -9.48 -15.08
N MET A 476 -23.33 -9.15 -13.81
CA MET A 476 -22.45 -9.47 -12.69
C MET A 476 -22.56 -10.96 -12.35
N ASN A 477 -21.62 -11.75 -12.86
CA ASN A 477 -21.52 -13.17 -12.56
C ASN A 477 -20.07 -13.68 -12.68
N ALA A 478 -19.83 -14.92 -12.26
CA ALA A 478 -18.51 -15.54 -12.30
C ALA A 478 -17.99 -15.79 -13.73
N THR A 479 -18.88 -15.89 -14.73
CA THR A 479 -18.52 -16.04 -16.15
C THR A 479 -17.91 -14.74 -16.68
N SER A 480 -18.54 -13.60 -16.38
CA SER A 480 -18.04 -12.26 -16.73
C SER A 480 -16.70 -11.99 -16.06
N GLU A 481 -16.55 -12.33 -14.76
CA GLU A 481 -15.27 -12.20 -14.05
C GLU A 481 -14.14 -13.02 -14.70
N LYS A 482 -14.43 -14.29 -15.04
CA LYS A 482 -13.46 -15.15 -15.70
C LYS A 482 -13.10 -14.63 -17.09
N LYS A 483 -14.07 -14.07 -17.81
CA LYS A 483 -13.86 -13.47 -19.13
C LYS A 483 -12.97 -12.24 -19.04
N LEU A 484 -13.23 -11.33 -18.10
CA LEU A 484 -12.38 -10.14 -17.86
C LEU A 484 -10.94 -10.53 -17.55
N LYS A 485 -10.75 -11.50 -16.64
CA LYS A 485 -9.42 -12.01 -16.28
C LYS A 485 -8.71 -12.67 -17.47
N ALA A 486 -9.45 -13.39 -18.32
CA ALA A 486 -8.89 -14.01 -19.51
C ALA A 486 -8.45 -12.96 -20.54
N VAL A 487 -9.25 -11.93 -20.79
CA VAL A 487 -8.90 -10.84 -21.72
C VAL A 487 -7.74 -10.01 -21.17
N ALA A 488 -7.75 -9.70 -19.87
CA ALA A 488 -6.63 -9.05 -19.19
C ALA A 488 -5.33 -9.84 -19.39
N GLN A 489 -5.34 -11.15 -19.08
CA GLN A 489 -4.18 -12.02 -19.28
C GLN A 489 -3.75 -12.10 -20.76
N GLU A 490 -4.69 -12.20 -21.69
CA GLU A 490 -4.38 -12.23 -23.12
C GLU A 490 -3.69 -10.94 -23.60
N ILE A 491 -4.10 -9.78 -23.06
CA ILE A 491 -3.44 -8.50 -23.33
C ILE A 491 -2.01 -8.53 -22.77
N GLU A 492 -1.81 -8.95 -21.53
CA GLU A 492 -0.47 -9.03 -20.90
C GLU A 492 0.45 -9.96 -21.68
N ASP A 493 -0.01 -11.17 -22.02
CA ASP A 493 0.77 -12.19 -22.73
C ASP A 493 1.18 -11.74 -24.14
N LYS A 494 0.30 -11.04 -24.87
CA LYS A 494 0.57 -10.59 -26.25
C LYS A 494 1.39 -9.30 -26.33
N THR A 495 1.27 -8.41 -25.35
CA THR A 495 1.84 -7.06 -25.44
C THR A 495 2.98 -6.78 -24.45
N GLY A 496 3.10 -7.58 -23.40
CA GLY A 496 4.01 -7.33 -22.27
C GLY A 496 3.62 -6.13 -21.41
N LEU A 497 2.42 -5.57 -21.60
CA LEU A 497 1.87 -4.49 -20.80
C LEU A 497 1.23 -5.03 -19.52
N ILE A 498 0.95 -4.17 -18.55
CA ILE A 498 0.21 -4.55 -17.35
C ILE A 498 -1.27 -4.19 -17.51
N THR A 499 -2.14 -5.00 -16.93
CA THR A 499 -3.58 -4.78 -16.95
C THR A 499 -4.20 -4.81 -15.56
N ASP A 500 -5.19 -3.96 -15.34
CA ASP A 500 -5.99 -3.95 -14.13
C ASP A 500 -7.47 -3.99 -14.50
N VAL A 501 -8.21 -4.95 -13.93
CA VAL A 501 -9.66 -5.08 -14.13
C VAL A 501 -10.37 -4.08 -13.23
N THR A 502 -10.91 -3.01 -13.82
CA THR A 502 -11.61 -1.95 -13.12
C THR A 502 -13.11 -2.20 -12.99
N LEU A 503 -13.70 -3.06 -13.82
CA LEU A 503 -15.12 -3.42 -13.71
C LEU A 503 -15.44 -4.02 -12.33
N GLY A 504 -16.49 -3.51 -11.69
CA GLY A 504 -16.86 -3.90 -10.33
C GLY A 504 -15.96 -3.33 -9.23
N SER A 505 -15.12 -2.34 -9.52
CA SER A 505 -14.37 -1.60 -8.49
C SER A 505 -15.26 -0.56 -7.78
N SER A 506 -14.85 -0.12 -6.59
CA SER A 506 -15.59 0.90 -5.84
C SER A 506 -14.65 1.87 -5.13
N PRO A 507 -15.03 3.16 -4.96
CA PRO A 507 -14.25 4.12 -4.19
C PRO A 507 -14.04 3.71 -2.72
N GLN A 508 -12.82 3.93 -2.25
CA GLN A 508 -12.34 3.66 -0.90
C GLN A 508 -11.56 4.88 -0.39
N LEU A 509 -11.93 5.38 0.78
CA LEU A 509 -11.26 6.56 1.36
C LEU A 509 -9.87 6.20 1.90
N ALA A 510 -8.85 6.92 1.44
CA ALA A 510 -7.50 6.86 1.97
C ALA A 510 -7.04 8.26 2.43
N LEU A 511 -6.14 8.27 3.41
CA LEU A 511 -5.54 9.50 3.94
C LEU A 511 -4.15 9.69 3.32
N THR A 512 -3.87 10.86 2.77
CA THR A 512 -2.56 11.22 2.22
C THR A 512 -1.95 12.35 3.05
N TYR A 513 -0.73 12.15 3.54
CA TYR A 513 0.05 13.19 4.20
C TYR A 513 0.85 13.99 3.17
N LEU A 514 0.72 15.31 3.23
CA LEU A 514 1.46 16.27 2.40
C LEU A 514 2.55 16.94 3.26
N PRO A 515 3.82 16.48 3.17
CA PRO A 515 4.94 17.09 3.90
C PRO A 515 5.28 18.48 3.33
N GLY A 516 5.93 19.31 4.15
CA GLY A 516 6.34 20.65 3.72
C GLY A 516 7.42 20.61 2.64
N LEU A 517 7.18 21.35 1.55
CA LEU A 517 8.21 21.64 0.54
C LEU A 517 9.30 22.54 1.14
N LYS A 518 10.44 22.65 0.46
CA LYS A 518 11.58 23.43 0.95
C LYS A 518 11.20 24.88 1.25
N GLY A 519 11.37 25.30 2.51
CA GLY A 519 10.99 26.66 2.97
C GLY A 519 9.53 26.81 3.39
N GLU A 520 8.72 25.74 3.27
CA GLU A 520 7.31 25.71 3.65
C GLU A 520 7.04 24.73 4.80
N SER A 521 5.96 24.96 5.54
CA SER A 521 5.49 24.00 6.55
C SER A 521 4.59 22.93 5.93
N ALA A 522 4.54 21.73 6.50
CA ALA A 522 3.57 20.70 6.10
C ALA A 522 2.15 21.25 5.97
N LEU A 523 1.46 20.79 4.93
CA LEU A 523 0.04 21.10 4.70
C LEU A 523 -0.86 20.23 5.59
N GLY A 524 -0.39 19.03 5.99
CA GLY A 524 -1.11 18.13 6.88
C GLY A 524 -1.70 16.94 6.14
N TRP A 525 -2.90 16.52 6.53
CA TRP A 525 -3.55 15.33 5.99
C TRP A 525 -4.77 15.67 5.16
N ILE A 526 -4.81 15.07 3.98
CA ILE A 526 -5.93 15.14 3.06
C ILE A 526 -6.56 13.75 2.92
N GLN A 527 -7.85 13.73 2.63
CA GLN A 527 -8.63 12.53 2.39
C GLN A 527 -8.99 12.49 0.90
N GLN A 528 -8.78 11.34 0.26
CA GLN A 528 -9.06 11.13 -1.16
C GLN A 528 -9.82 9.82 -1.39
N PRO A 529 -10.73 9.77 -2.37
CA PRO A 529 -11.31 8.52 -2.84
C PRO A 529 -10.32 7.82 -3.77
N TRP A 530 -9.84 6.66 -3.34
CA TRP A 530 -9.00 5.75 -4.11
C TRP A 530 -9.86 4.61 -4.68
N ILE A 531 -9.39 3.88 -5.69
CA ILE A 531 -10.21 2.83 -6.32
C ILE A 531 -9.80 1.46 -5.78
N LYS A 532 -10.72 0.75 -5.13
CA LYS A 532 -10.48 -0.64 -4.70
C LYS A 532 -10.94 -1.62 -5.78
N LEU A 533 -9.99 -2.33 -6.38
CA LEU A 533 -10.24 -3.28 -7.46
C LEU A 533 -11.02 -4.51 -6.98
N GLY A 534 -11.95 -4.99 -7.81
CA GLY A 534 -12.70 -6.24 -7.58
C GLY A 534 -13.69 -6.22 -6.41
N SER A 535 -14.01 -5.03 -5.87
CA SER A 535 -14.85 -4.87 -4.67
C SER A 535 -16.23 -5.51 -4.80
N SER A 536 -16.96 -5.24 -5.89
CA SER A 536 -18.33 -5.72 -6.11
C SER A 536 -18.38 -7.25 -6.21
N MET A 537 -17.38 -7.85 -6.88
CA MET A 537 -17.31 -9.30 -7.02
C MET A 537 -16.92 -9.99 -5.71
N ALA A 538 -16.01 -9.41 -4.94
CA ALA A 538 -15.69 -9.88 -3.59
C ALA A 538 -16.94 -9.82 -2.69
N ILE A 539 -17.66 -8.69 -2.68
CA ILE A 539 -18.92 -8.53 -1.94
C ILE A 539 -19.95 -9.58 -2.40
N PHE A 540 -20.14 -9.76 -3.70
CA PHE A 540 -21.09 -10.73 -4.27
C PHE A 540 -20.75 -12.17 -3.86
N GLN A 541 -19.48 -12.58 -4.00
CA GLN A 541 -19.05 -13.94 -3.64
C GLN A 541 -19.17 -14.17 -2.14
N GLU A 542 -18.72 -13.23 -1.31
CA GLU A 542 -18.81 -13.33 0.14
C GLU A 542 -20.27 -13.34 0.64
N ALA A 543 -21.13 -12.51 0.06
CA ALA A 543 -22.56 -12.47 0.37
C ALA A 543 -23.26 -13.78 -0.05
N LYS A 544 -22.97 -14.29 -1.25
CA LYS A 544 -23.54 -15.56 -1.75
C LYS A 544 -23.13 -16.75 -0.89
N VAL A 545 -21.86 -16.85 -0.50
CA VAL A 545 -21.35 -17.91 0.38
C VAL A 545 -21.98 -17.78 1.78
N GLY A 546 -22.07 -16.57 2.33
CA GLY A 546 -22.73 -16.31 3.61
C GLY A 546 -24.20 -16.71 3.63
N MET A 547 -25.00 -16.22 2.67
CA MET A 547 -26.44 -16.48 2.59
C MET A 547 -26.76 -17.96 2.34
N SER A 548 -26.04 -18.61 1.42
CA SER A 548 -26.23 -20.04 1.15
C SER A 548 -25.82 -20.91 2.34
N GLY A 549 -24.73 -20.54 3.03
CA GLY A 549 -24.29 -21.19 4.26
C GLY A 549 -25.34 -21.13 5.35
N ILE A 550 -26.01 -19.98 5.54
CA ILE A 550 -27.07 -19.80 6.54
C ILE A 550 -28.31 -20.63 6.19
N ILE A 551 -28.75 -20.67 4.93
CA ILE A 551 -29.89 -21.50 4.54
C ILE A 551 -29.60 -22.98 4.83
N LEU A 552 -28.43 -23.48 4.42
CA LEU A 552 -28.02 -24.87 4.67
C LEU A 552 -27.96 -25.17 6.18
N SER A 553 -27.48 -24.20 6.96
CA SER A 553 -27.40 -24.24 8.42
C SER A 553 -28.76 -24.43 9.08
N VAL A 554 -29.74 -23.59 8.75
CA VAL A 554 -31.07 -23.67 9.36
C VAL A 554 -31.77 -24.97 8.95
N ILE A 555 -31.60 -25.42 7.71
CA ILE A 555 -32.11 -26.72 7.24
C ILE A 555 -31.48 -27.87 8.04
N ALA A 556 -30.16 -27.83 8.27
CA ALA A 556 -29.47 -28.86 9.05
C ALA A 556 -29.93 -28.90 10.51
N VAL A 557 -30.16 -27.74 11.14
CA VAL A 557 -30.74 -27.65 12.49
C VAL A 557 -32.16 -28.22 12.52
N ALA A 558 -32.99 -27.88 11.54
CA ALA A 558 -34.34 -28.42 11.40
C ALA A 558 -34.33 -29.94 11.22
N LEU A 559 -33.44 -30.48 10.38
CA LEU A 559 -33.24 -31.92 10.20
C LEU A 559 -32.90 -32.62 11.52
N VAL A 560 -31.94 -32.07 12.28
CA VAL A 560 -31.54 -32.63 13.57
C VAL A 560 -32.70 -32.57 14.58
N TYR A 561 -33.46 -31.47 14.62
CA TYR A 561 -34.64 -31.36 15.47
C TYR A 561 -35.69 -32.42 15.13
N VAL A 562 -36.10 -32.49 13.85
CA VAL A 562 -37.14 -33.43 13.40
C VAL A 562 -36.72 -34.87 13.65
N PHE A 563 -35.46 -35.20 13.37
CA PHE A 563 -34.91 -36.53 13.63
C PHE A 563 -34.89 -36.86 15.14
N SER A 564 -34.42 -35.92 15.96
CA SER A 564 -34.36 -36.09 17.41
C SER A 564 -35.74 -36.26 18.02
N SER A 565 -36.68 -35.40 17.64
CA SER A 565 -38.05 -35.42 18.16
C SER A 565 -38.76 -36.74 17.80
N ASN A 566 -38.63 -37.23 16.56
CA ASN A 566 -39.20 -38.52 16.15
C ASN A 566 -38.61 -39.71 16.91
N ILE A 567 -37.31 -39.71 17.20
CA ILE A 567 -36.66 -40.75 18.00
C ILE A 567 -37.14 -40.71 19.45
N ILE A 568 -37.23 -39.52 20.05
CA ILE A 568 -37.72 -39.33 21.42
C ILE A 568 -39.17 -39.83 21.53
N LEU A 569 -39.99 -39.53 20.52
CA LEU A 569 -41.40 -39.94 20.46
C LEU A 569 -41.58 -41.46 20.33
N LEU A 570 -40.60 -42.16 19.76
CA LEU A 570 -40.51 -43.62 19.81
C LEU A 570 -40.17 -44.12 21.23
N TYR A 571 -39.13 -43.60 21.87
CA TYR A 571 -38.71 -44.04 23.21
C TYR A 571 -39.76 -43.75 24.27
N ALA A 572 -40.40 -42.58 24.17
CA ALA A 572 -41.53 -42.14 24.96
C ALA A 572 -42.65 -43.17 25.07
N ARG A 573 -42.94 -43.86 23.96
CA ARG A 573 -44.07 -44.78 23.81
C ARG A 573 -43.63 -46.24 23.71
N LYS A 574 -42.36 -46.53 24.01
CA LYS A 574 -41.79 -47.89 23.91
C LYS A 574 -42.60 -48.92 24.69
N LYS A 575 -43.11 -48.57 25.88
CA LYS A 575 -44.00 -49.43 26.68
C LYS A 575 -45.37 -49.65 26.02
N GLU A 576 -45.94 -48.61 25.42
CA GLU A 576 -47.21 -48.72 24.68
C GLU A 576 -47.06 -49.61 23.45
N PHE A 577 -45.94 -49.47 22.73
CA PHE A 577 -45.62 -50.32 21.58
C PHE A 577 -45.33 -51.76 21.98
N ALA A 578 -44.66 -51.99 23.11
CA ALA A 578 -44.46 -53.34 23.64
C ALA A 578 -45.78 -54.04 23.98
N ILE A 579 -46.75 -53.30 24.56
CA ILE A 579 -48.10 -53.81 24.84
C ILE A 579 -48.85 -54.10 23.53
N LEU A 580 -48.76 -53.23 22.53
CA LEU A 580 -49.40 -53.47 21.24
C LEU A 580 -48.80 -54.68 20.52
N LEU A 581 -47.47 -54.85 20.58
CA LEU A 581 -46.78 -56.02 20.05
C LEU A 581 -47.19 -57.31 20.79
N SER A 582 -47.36 -57.27 22.11
CA SER A 582 -47.83 -58.44 22.89
C SER A 582 -49.30 -58.76 22.66
N LEU A 583 -50.13 -57.76 22.30
CA LEU A 583 -51.52 -57.94 21.85
C LEU A 583 -51.65 -58.40 20.39
N GLY A 584 -50.54 -58.68 19.70
CA GLY A 584 -50.54 -59.27 18.35
C GLY A 584 -50.40 -58.29 17.18
N TRP A 585 -50.11 -57.00 17.42
CA TRP A 585 -49.84 -56.06 16.32
C TRP A 585 -48.53 -56.39 15.62
N ARG A 586 -48.51 -56.29 14.28
CA ARG A 586 -47.28 -56.52 13.50
C ARG A 586 -46.37 -55.28 13.54
N PRO A 587 -45.02 -55.42 13.54
CA PRO A 587 -44.10 -54.28 13.49
C PRO A 587 -44.37 -53.31 12.33
N ARG A 588 -44.80 -53.81 11.16
CA ARG A 588 -45.19 -52.98 10.01
C ARG A 588 -46.37 -52.04 10.31
N GLN A 589 -47.32 -52.46 11.15
CA GLN A 589 -48.47 -51.63 11.53
C GLN A 589 -48.05 -50.48 12.45
N LEU A 590 -47.11 -50.73 13.36
CA LEU A 590 -46.52 -49.71 14.24
C LEU A 590 -45.65 -48.72 13.45
N SER A 591 -44.87 -49.22 12.49
CA SER A 591 -44.14 -48.41 11.52
C SER A 591 -45.07 -47.51 10.69
N LYS A 592 -46.19 -48.04 10.19
CA LYS A 592 -47.21 -47.26 9.45
C LYS A 592 -47.86 -46.19 10.33
N LEU A 593 -48.02 -46.46 11.62
CA LEU A 593 -48.56 -45.51 12.57
C LEU A 593 -47.62 -44.32 12.78
N LEU A 594 -46.31 -44.55 12.95
CA LEU A 594 -45.32 -43.46 13.03
C LEU A 594 -45.26 -42.64 11.74
N PHE A 595 -45.30 -43.31 10.59
CA PHE A 595 -45.28 -42.62 9.30
C PHE A 595 -46.51 -41.73 9.09
N LEU A 596 -47.70 -42.19 9.49
CA LEU A 596 -48.92 -41.38 9.47
C LEU A 596 -48.84 -40.17 10.41
N GLU A 597 -48.25 -40.34 11.59
CA GLU A 597 -48.04 -39.24 12.54
C GLU A 597 -47.11 -38.16 11.98
N ALA A 598 -45.99 -38.57 11.37
CA ALA A 598 -45.08 -37.64 10.70
C ALA A 598 -45.67 -37.04 9.43
N THR A 599 -46.54 -37.74 8.72
CA THR A 599 -47.25 -37.18 7.56
C THR A 599 -48.18 -36.05 8.01
N LEU A 600 -48.94 -36.23 9.09
CA LEU A 600 -49.79 -35.16 9.64
C LEU A 600 -48.96 -33.93 10.04
N LEU A 601 -47.88 -34.14 10.79
CA LEU A 601 -46.96 -33.07 11.18
C LEU A 601 -46.30 -32.40 9.97
N GLY A 602 -45.83 -33.17 8.99
CA GLY A 602 -45.20 -32.67 7.77
C GLY A 602 -46.17 -31.89 6.88
N THR A 603 -47.44 -32.31 6.76
CA THR A 603 -48.46 -31.55 6.04
C THR A 603 -48.77 -30.21 6.72
N LEU A 604 -48.80 -30.17 8.06
CA LEU A 604 -48.98 -28.93 8.81
C LEU A 604 -47.81 -27.97 8.55
N VAL A 605 -46.57 -28.47 8.56
CA VAL A 605 -45.37 -27.69 8.24
C VAL A 605 -45.43 -27.15 6.81
N ALA A 606 -45.81 -27.97 5.83
CA ALA A 606 -45.92 -27.57 4.43
C ALA A 606 -46.96 -26.45 4.25
N LEU A 607 -48.13 -26.57 4.88
CA LEU A 607 -49.17 -25.54 4.84
C LEU A 607 -48.69 -24.21 5.44
N ILE A 608 -48.05 -24.25 6.62
CA ILE A 608 -47.48 -23.04 7.24
C ILE A 608 -46.38 -22.43 6.35
N SER A 609 -45.58 -23.27 5.70
CA SER A 609 -44.51 -22.80 4.81
C SER A 609 -45.07 -22.10 3.58
N TRP A 610 -46.10 -22.69 2.95
CA TRP A 610 -46.76 -22.10 1.79
C TRP A 610 -47.54 -20.83 2.13
N THR A 611 -48.17 -20.73 3.29
CA THR A 611 -48.85 -19.49 3.69
C THR A 611 -47.86 -18.34 3.90
N ILE A 612 -46.74 -18.60 4.58
CA ILE A 612 -45.71 -17.58 4.82
C ILE A 612 -45.05 -17.15 3.51
N LEU A 613 -44.57 -18.11 2.71
CA LEU A 613 -43.88 -17.82 1.45
C LEU A 613 -44.84 -17.22 0.40
N GLY A 614 -46.11 -17.63 0.41
CA GLY A 614 -47.15 -17.02 -0.41
C GLY A 614 -47.44 -15.57 -0.02
N SER A 615 -47.33 -15.23 1.27
CA SER A 615 -47.42 -13.83 1.71
C SER A 615 -46.29 -12.98 1.14
N PHE A 616 -45.03 -13.47 1.14
CA PHE A 616 -43.90 -12.76 0.53
C PHE A 616 -44.08 -12.54 -0.97
N TRP A 617 -44.67 -13.51 -1.66
CA TRP A 617 -44.98 -13.38 -3.09
C TRP A 617 -45.97 -12.23 -3.38
N LEU A 618 -46.86 -11.91 -2.44
CA LEU A 618 -47.85 -10.83 -2.59
C LEU A 618 -47.33 -9.46 -2.14
N THR A 619 -46.36 -9.41 -1.23
CA THR A 619 -45.91 -8.16 -0.58
C THR A 619 -44.62 -7.58 -1.14
N THR A 620 -43.84 -8.34 -1.91
CA THR A 620 -42.49 -7.94 -2.33
C THR A 620 -42.42 -7.75 -3.85
N ASP A 621 -41.76 -6.67 -4.29
CA ASP A 621 -41.61 -6.31 -5.72
C ASP A 621 -40.85 -7.35 -6.56
N HIS A 622 -40.11 -8.25 -5.91
CA HIS A 622 -39.42 -9.39 -6.51
C HIS A 622 -40.05 -10.72 -6.07
N PRO A 623 -41.06 -11.23 -6.80
CA PRO A 623 -41.75 -12.44 -6.41
C PRO A 623 -40.82 -13.66 -6.47
N ILE A 624 -40.73 -14.39 -5.36
CA ILE A 624 -40.10 -15.71 -5.31
C ILE A 624 -40.79 -16.61 -6.35
N ALA A 625 -40.03 -17.26 -7.23
CA ALA A 625 -40.60 -18.16 -8.23
C ALA A 625 -41.56 -19.16 -7.59
N LEU A 626 -42.79 -19.28 -8.13
CA LEU A 626 -43.84 -20.14 -7.58
C LEU A 626 -43.37 -21.61 -7.41
N SER A 627 -42.54 -22.08 -8.34
CA SER A 627 -41.91 -23.40 -8.28
C SER A 627 -41.07 -23.59 -7.00
N ARG A 628 -40.32 -22.57 -6.56
CA ARG A 628 -39.53 -22.62 -5.33
C ARG A 628 -40.42 -22.66 -4.08
N ILE A 629 -41.51 -21.89 -4.06
CA ILE A 629 -42.48 -21.90 -2.94
C ILE A 629 -43.05 -23.31 -2.75
N ILE A 630 -43.48 -23.94 -3.84
CA ILE A 630 -44.01 -25.31 -3.82
C ILE A 630 -42.93 -26.30 -3.33
N LEU A 631 -41.72 -26.22 -3.88
CA LEU A 631 -40.60 -27.08 -3.52
C LEU A 631 -40.19 -26.96 -2.04
N ILE A 632 -40.21 -25.76 -1.45
CA ILE A 632 -39.84 -25.58 -0.04
C ILE A 632 -40.86 -26.26 0.88
N GLY A 633 -42.16 -26.09 0.64
CA GLY A 633 -43.19 -26.78 1.43
C GLY A 633 -43.10 -28.31 1.27
N LEU A 634 -42.85 -28.80 0.05
CA LEU A 634 -42.61 -30.23 -0.20
C LEU A 634 -41.36 -30.74 0.51
N ALA A 635 -40.28 -29.95 0.53
CA ALA A 635 -39.05 -30.30 1.23
C ALA A 635 -39.31 -30.46 2.75
N GLY A 636 -40.11 -29.58 3.36
CA GLY A 636 -40.53 -29.73 4.76
C GLY A 636 -41.23 -31.06 5.04
N LEU A 637 -42.12 -31.49 4.13
CA LEU A 637 -42.80 -32.77 4.22
C LEU A 637 -41.83 -33.97 4.04
N LEU A 638 -40.91 -33.88 3.09
CA LEU A 638 -39.86 -34.88 2.87
C LEU A 638 -38.92 -35.03 4.08
N ILE A 639 -38.59 -33.92 4.76
CA ILE A 639 -37.79 -33.92 5.99
C ILE A 639 -38.46 -34.75 7.09
N TYR A 640 -39.77 -34.59 7.28
CA TYR A 640 -40.52 -35.38 8.27
C TYR A 640 -40.62 -36.86 7.89
N TRP A 641 -40.81 -37.18 6.62
CA TRP A 641 -40.77 -38.56 6.14
C TRP A 641 -39.38 -39.19 6.37
N GLY A 642 -38.31 -38.49 5.99
CA GLY A 642 -36.93 -38.93 6.23
C GLY A 642 -36.63 -39.15 7.71
N GLY A 643 -37.11 -38.24 8.58
CA GLY A 643 -36.98 -38.32 10.03
C GLY A 643 -37.59 -39.59 10.66
N THR A 644 -38.60 -40.19 10.02
CA THR A 644 -39.22 -41.43 10.52
C THR A 644 -38.50 -42.71 10.12
N LEU A 645 -37.62 -42.68 9.12
CA LEU A 645 -36.96 -43.89 8.60
C LEU A 645 -36.19 -44.64 9.70
N VAL A 646 -35.44 -43.91 10.53
CA VAL A 646 -34.65 -44.52 11.61
C VAL A 646 -35.53 -45.10 12.72
N PRO A 647 -36.51 -44.38 13.30
CA PRO A 647 -37.51 -44.95 14.19
C PRO A 647 -38.21 -46.20 13.62
N MET A 648 -38.54 -46.18 12.32
CA MET A 648 -39.22 -47.29 11.64
C MET A 648 -38.38 -48.57 11.65
N THR A 649 -37.05 -48.44 11.49
CA THR A 649 -36.11 -49.57 11.60
C THR A 649 -35.93 -50.03 13.05
N LEU A 650 -35.87 -49.10 14.01
CA LEU A 650 -35.70 -49.40 15.43
C LEU A 650 -36.89 -50.16 16.02
N ILE A 651 -38.13 -49.89 15.58
CA ILE A 651 -39.33 -50.63 16.02
C ILE A 651 -39.19 -52.14 15.79
N ARG A 652 -38.58 -52.53 14.67
CA ARG A 652 -38.44 -53.95 14.31
C ARG A 652 -37.53 -54.71 15.28
N ARG A 653 -36.72 -54.01 16.08
CA ARG A 653 -35.78 -54.58 17.05
C ARG A 653 -36.32 -54.60 18.48
N ILE A 654 -37.54 -54.12 18.73
CA ILE A 654 -38.11 -54.08 20.09
C ILE A 654 -38.58 -55.49 20.48
N GLN A 655 -38.01 -56.04 21.55
CA GLN A 655 -38.46 -57.30 22.15
C GLN A 655 -39.50 -57.04 23.26
N PRO A 656 -40.76 -57.49 23.10
CA PRO A 656 -41.85 -57.15 24.02
C PRO A 656 -41.59 -57.57 25.48
N PHE A 657 -41.00 -58.75 25.68
CA PHE A 657 -40.76 -59.35 27.00
C PHE A 657 -39.80 -58.53 27.87
N GLU A 658 -38.68 -58.05 27.31
CA GLU A 658 -37.70 -57.25 28.07
C GLU A 658 -38.27 -55.91 28.51
N SER A 659 -38.98 -55.23 27.60
CA SER A 659 -39.57 -53.91 27.85
C SER A 659 -40.70 -53.90 28.88
N MET A 660 -41.36 -55.04 29.12
CA MET A 660 -42.40 -55.18 30.14
C MET A 660 -41.85 -55.58 31.51
N ARG A 661 -40.77 -56.37 31.56
CA ARG A 661 -40.18 -56.89 32.82
C ARG A 661 -39.24 -55.90 33.51
N SER A 662 -38.53 -55.06 32.76
CA SER A 662 -37.68 -54.02 33.35
C SER A 662 -38.40 -52.66 33.32
N GLY A 663 -38.70 -52.09 34.48
CA GLY A 663 -38.66 -50.63 34.58
C GLY A 663 -37.21 -50.23 34.31
N GLU A 664 -36.94 -49.61 33.15
CA GLU A 664 -35.62 -49.47 32.52
C GLU A 664 -34.48 -48.98 33.45
N VAL A 665 -33.97 -49.85 34.32
CA VAL A 665 -32.62 -49.75 34.87
C VAL A 665 -31.78 -50.64 33.97
N SER A 666 -31.36 -50.10 32.82
CA SER A 666 -30.37 -50.79 32.00
C SER A 666 -29.09 -50.96 32.83
N LYS A 667 -28.37 -52.09 32.67
CA LYS A 667 -27.07 -52.31 33.31
C LYS A 667 -26.06 -51.27 32.76
N GLY A 668 -25.93 -50.13 33.43
CA GLY A 668 -24.97 -49.08 33.05
C GLY A 668 -23.54 -49.43 33.46
N ARG A 669 -22.57 -49.19 32.56
CA ARG A 669 -21.14 -49.27 32.89
C ARG A 669 -20.74 -48.04 33.71
N ARG A 670 -20.13 -48.25 34.88
CA ARG A 670 -19.64 -47.17 35.76
C ARG A 670 -18.22 -46.78 35.34
N PHE A 671 -18.01 -45.52 34.97
CA PHE A 671 -16.71 -45.02 34.50
C PHE A 671 -15.92 -44.31 35.62
N VAL A 672 -16.62 -43.61 36.54
CA VAL A 672 -16.01 -42.83 37.64
C VAL A 672 -16.69 -43.19 38.97
N ARG A 673 -15.97 -43.08 40.10
CA ARG A 673 -16.58 -43.24 41.44
C ARG A 673 -17.65 -42.17 41.68
N ALA A 674 -18.86 -42.58 42.05
CA ALA A 674 -20.00 -41.68 42.25
C ALA A 674 -20.01 -41.09 43.68
N GLN A 675 -18.95 -40.37 44.05
CA GLN A 675 -18.81 -39.71 45.36
C GLN A 675 -19.23 -38.22 45.32
N SER A 676 -19.32 -37.62 44.13
CA SER A 676 -19.70 -36.21 43.94
C SER A 676 -20.82 -36.05 42.90
N ILE A 677 -21.50 -34.90 42.92
CA ILE A 677 -22.56 -34.55 41.95
C ILE A 677 -22.02 -34.57 40.51
N LEU A 678 -20.79 -34.08 40.31
CA LEU A 678 -20.09 -34.14 39.01
C LEU A 678 -19.80 -35.58 38.57
N GLY A 679 -19.33 -36.43 39.50
CA GLY A 679 -19.08 -37.84 39.20
C GLY A 679 -20.36 -38.61 38.83
N MET A 680 -21.50 -38.24 39.40
CA MET A 680 -22.81 -38.79 39.00
C MET A 680 -23.23 -38.32 37.61
N SER A 681 -23.07 -37.03 37.31
CA SER A 681 -23.35 -36.46 35.98
C SER A 681 -22.53 -37.13 34.88
N ILE A 682 -21.21 -37.32 35.07
CA ILE A 682 -20.33 -37.99 34.09
C ILE A 682 -20.78 -39.43 33.82
N ASN A 683 -21.05 -40.20 34.87
CA ASN A 683 -21.53 -41.58 34.73
C ASN A 683 -22.86 -41.63 33.97
N GLN A 684 -23.72 -40.65 34.17
CA GLN A 684 -25.00 -40.56 33.48
C GLN A 684 -24.83 -40.29 31.99
N LEU A 685 -23.95 -39.35 31.62
CA LEU A 685 -23.65 -39.03 30.22
C LEU A 685 -23.07 -40.25 29.48
N ALA A 686 -22.22 -41.03 30.13
CA ALA A 686 -21.64 -42.25 29.58
C ALA A 686 -22.65 -43.41 29.49
N THR A 687 -23.55 -43.54 30.47
CA THR A 687 -24.56 -44.60 30.49
C THR A 687 -25.56 -44.45 29.34
N TYR A 688 -25.95 -43.21 29.02
CA TYR A 688 -26.92 -42.90 27.96
C TYR A 688 -26.25 -42.26 26.73
N TRP A 689 -25.07 -42.77 26.34
CA TRP A 689 -24.21 -42.19 25.30
C TRP A 689 -24.93 -41.87 23.97
N GLN A 690 -25.88 -42.70 23.52
CA GLN A 690 -26.63 -42.46 22.28
C GLN A 690 -27.44 -41.16 22.32
N ARG A 691 -28.03 -40.83 23.47
CA ARG A 691 -28.80 -39.60 23.66
C ARG A 691 -27.91 -38.42 23.99
N THR A 692 -26.83 -38.67 24.70
CA THR A 692 -25.79 -37.67 24.92
C THR A 692 -25.25 -37.20 23.57
N ILE A 693 -24.85 -38.11 22.66
CA ILE A 693 -24.42 -37.76 21.31
C ILE A 693 -25.49 -36.97 20.55
N LEU A 694 -26.75 -37.42 20.59
CA LEU A 694 -27.84 -36.72 19.91
C LEU A 694 -28.03 -35.29 20.43
N SER A 695 -28.00 -35.11 21.76
CA SER A 695 -28.07 -33.79 22.41
C SER A 695 -26.84 -32.94 22.09
N THR A 696 -25.67 -33.56 22.04
CA THR A 696 -24.41 -32.90 21.71
C THR A 696 -24.42 -32.41 20.27
N ILE A 697 -24.87 -33.22 19.30
CA ILE A 697 -25.02 -32.81 17.90
C ILE A 697 -26.07 -31.70 17.75
N ALA A 698 -27.20 -31.82 18.44
CA ALA A 698 -28.29 -30.83 18.39
C ALA A 698 -27.87 -29.45 18.92
N ILE A 699 -26.91 -29.37 19.84
CA ILE A 699 -26.33 -28.10 20.29
C ILE A 699 -25.13 -27.70 19.42
N ALA A 700 -24.22 -28.64 19.11
CA ALA A 700 -22.96 -28.39 18.43
C ALA A 700 -23.16 -27.83 17.01
N LEU A 701 -24.14 -28.34 16.27
CA LEU A 701 -24.40 -27.92 14.89
C LEU A 701 -24.84 -26.44 14.83
N PRO A 702 -25.95 -26.00 15.47
CA PRO A 702 -26.34 -24.59 15.47
C PRO A 702 -25.27 -23.67 16.05
N THR A 703 -24.54 -24.11 17.09
CA THR A 703 -23.48 -23.28 17.69
C THR A 703 -22.24 -23.16 16.81
N SER A 704 -21.83 -24.23 16.11
CA SER A 704 -20.74 -24.16 15.11
C SER A 704 -21.05 -23.16 14.01
N LEU A 705 -22.31 -23.14 13.56
CA LEU A 705 -22.79 -22.26 12.51
C LEU A 705 -22.89 -20.82 13.01
N PHE A 706 -23.27 -20.60 14.28
CA PHE A 706 -23.22 -19.28 14.89
C PHE A 706 -21.81 -18.74 15.02
N ILE A 707 -20.87 -19.58 15.47
CA ILE A 707 -19.46 -19.23 15.58
C ILE A 707 -18.92 -18.87 14.20
N PHE A 708 -19.22 -19.68 13.18
CA PHE A 708 -18.85 -19.41 11.79
C PHE A 708 -19.47 -18.11 11.27
N PHE A 709 -20.76 -17.88 11.52
CA PHE A 709 -21.44 -16.65 11.11
C PHE A 709 -20.86 -15.40 11.80
N LEU A 710 -20.56 -15.47 13.10
CA LEU A 710 -19.92 -14.38 13.81
C LEU A 710 -18.52 -14.12 13.24
N PHE A 711 -17.75 -15.16 12.96
CA PHE A 711 -16.46 -15.05 12.28
C PHE A 711 -16.60 -14.33 10.94
N ILE A 712 -17.54 -14.78 10.09
CA ILE A 712 -17.84 -14.11 8.82
C ILE A 712 -18.20 -12.67 9.08
N THR A 713 -19.08 -12.35 10.03
CA THR A 713 -19.52 -10.96 10.25
C THR A 713 -18.37 -10.06 10.70
N PHE A 714 -17.48 -10.54 11.56
CA PHE A 714 -16.29 -9.79 11.96
C PHE A 714 -15.30 -9.61 10.81
N ARG A 715 -15.13 -10.64 9.96
CA ARG A 715 -14.28 -10.57 8.78
C ARG A 715 -14.86 -9.68 7.68
N LEU A 716 -16.16 -9.80 7.40
CA LEU A 716 -16.94 -8.98 6.50
C LEU A 716 -16.93 -7.53 6.96
N LYS A 717 -16.94 -7.24 8.27
CA LYS A 717 -16.73 -5.87 8.75
C LYS A 717 -15.41 -5.27 8.25
N GLY A 718 -14.39 -6.12 8.08
CA GLY A 718 -13.11 -5.78 7.47
C GLY A 718 -13.17 -5.47 5.97
N VAL A 719 -14.04 -6.15 5.23
CA VAL A 719 -14.10 -6.13 3.75
C VAL A 719 -15.22 -5.22 3.24
N LEU A 720 -16.44 -5.36 3.76
CA LEU A 720 -17.62 -4.60 3.37
C LEU A 720 -17.44 -3.11 3.68
N TYR A 721 -17.05 -2.74 4.90
CA TYR A 721 -16.87 -1.32 5.27
C TYR A 721 -15.56 -0.70 4.75
N ALA A 722 -14.79 -1.42 3.93
CA ALA A 722 -13.64 -0.85 3.25
C ALA A 722 -14.06 0.09 2.11
N THR A 723 -15.23 -0.14 1.51
CA THR A 723 -15.74 0.61 0.34
C THR A 723 -17.12 1.18 0.63
N TRP A 724 -17.50 2.25 -0.07
CA TRP A 724 -18.84 2.83 0.09
C TRP A 724 -19.94 1.85 -0.32
N LEU A 725 -19.72 1.07 -1.38
CA LEU A 725 -20.66 0.05 -1.84
C LEU A 725 -20.85 -1.07 -0.80
N GLY A 726 -19.76 -1.54 -0.20
CA GLY A 726 -19.83 -2.58 0.81
C GLY A 726 -20.44 -2.10 2.13
N GLU A 727 -20.24 -0.85 2.54
CA GLU A 727 -20.91 -0.27 3.72
C GLU A 727 -22.44 -0.25 3.52
N TYR A 728 -22.90 0.20 2.34
CA TYR A 728 -24.31 0.18 1.97
C TYR A 728 -24.90 -1.24 2.00
N VAL A 729 -24.27 -2.19 1.30
CA VAL A 729 -24.74 -3.59 1.24
C VAL A 729 -24.67 -4.28 2.61
N GLY A 730 -23.65 -3.97 3.42
CA GLY A 730 -23.47 -4.57 4.75
C GLY A 730 -24.54 -4.17 5.76
N LEU A 731 -25.07 -2.95 5.67
CA LEU A 731 -26.17 -2.46 6.50
C LEU A 731 -27.49 -3.18 6.17
N GLU A 732 -27.75 -3.44 4.89
CA GLU A 732 -28.96 -4.12 4.40
C GLU A 732 -29.02 -5.61 4.82
N VAL A 733 -27.88 -6.31 4.78
CA VAL A 733 -27.81 -7.78 4.94
C VAL A 733 -27.66 -8.24 6.40
N GLY A 734 -27.20 -7.36 7.29
CA GLY A 734 -26.73 -7.73 8.62
C GLY A 734 -27.80 -8.26 9.58
N THR A 735 -28.99 -7.66 9.62
CA THR A 735 -29.97 -7.86 10.71
C THR A 735 -30.66 -9.24 10.67
N MET A 736 -31.03 -9.71 9.48
CA MET A 736 -31.82 -10.93 9.30
C MET A 736 -31.05 -12.21 9.65
N HIS A 737 -29.73 -12.21 9.42
CA HIS A 737 -28.89 -13.35 9.75
C HIS A 737 -28.74 -13.57 11.27
N TYR A 738 -28.78 -12.51 12.08
CA TYR A 738 -28.82 -12.65 13.54
C TYR A 738 -30.14 -13.25 14.02
N VAL A 739 -31.26 -12.86 13.42
CA VAL A 739 -32.57 -13.47 13.68
C VAL A 739 -32.53 -14.96 13.33
N ALA A 740 -31.90 -15.33 12.21
CA ALA A 740 -31.74 -16.71 11.79
C ALA A 740 -31.05 -17.57 12.85
N MET A 741 -29.93 -17.06 13.40
CA MET A 741 -29.23 -17.80 14.42
C MET A 741 -29.96 -17.79 15.76
N GLY A 742 -30.68 -16.72 16.10
CA GLY A 742 -31.58 -16.70 17.25
C GLY A 742 -32.59 -17.85 17.19
N VAL A 743 -33.23 -18.04 16.03
CA VAL A 743 -34.15 -19.17 15.79
C VAL A 743 -33.43 -20.52 15.90
N ALA A 744 -32.25 -20.67 15.32
CA ALA A 744 -31.47 -21.91 15.39
C ALA A 744 -31.09 -22.27 16.84
N LEU A 745 -30.68 -21.29 17.65
CA LEU A 745 -30.40 -21.47 19.08
C LEU A 745 -31.67 -21.81 19.86
N LEU A 746 -32.82 -21.19 19.55
CA LEU A 746 -34.10 -21.55 20.17
C LEU A 746 -34.49 -23.01 19.88
N ILE A 747 -34.30 -23.47 18.65
CA ILE A 747 -34.51 -24.88 18.28
C ILE A 747 -33.55 -25.79 19.06
N ALA A 748 -32.28 -25.39 19.22
CA ALA A 748 -31.31 -26.14 20.01
C ALA A 748 -31.71 -26.25 21.50
N ILE A 749 -32.16 -25.14 22.10
CA ILE A 749 -32.67 -25.13 23.48
C ILE A 749 -33.85 -26.07 23.61
N LEU A 750 -34.83 -25.98 22.69
CA LEU A 750 -36.01 -26.83 22.71
C LEU A 750 -35.67 -28.31 22.56
N THR A 751 -34.77 -28.65 21.62
CA THR A 751 -34.30 -30.04 21.43
C THR A 751 -33.64 -30.57 22.69
N THR A 752 -32.78 -29.75 23.30
CA THR A 752 -32.09 -30.10 24.55
C THR A 752 -33.08 -30.29 25.70
N THR A 753 -34.10 -29.43 25.80
CA THR A 753 -35.19 -29.56 26.75
C THR A 753 -35.94 -30.88 26.55
N GLU A 754 -36.32 -31.25 25.33
CA GLU A 754 -37.00 -32.52 25.04
C GLU A 754 -36.15 -33.72 25.48
N ILE A 755 -34.85 -33.72 25.16
CA ILE A 755 -33.93 -34.81 25.51
C ILE A 755 -33.73 -34.90 27.04
N MET A 756 -33.44 -33.77 27.70
CA MET A 756 -33.23 -33.74 29.15
C MET A 756 -34.52 -34.07 29.92
N TRP A 757 -35.67 -33.67 29.39
CA TRP A 757 -36.97 -34.04 29.93
C TRP A 757 -37.20 -35.55 29.87
N GLN A 758 -36.84 -36.19 28.75
CA GLN A 758 -36.90 -37.65 28.62
C GLN A 758 -35.94 -38.33 29.61
N ASN A 759 -34.70 -37.84 29.71
CA ASN A 759 -33.68 -38.38 30.62
C ASN A 759 -34.13 -38.31 32.09
N VAL A 760 -34.73 -37.20 32.53
CA VAL A 760 -35.30 -37.05 33.88
C VAL A 760 -36.49 -37.98 34.10
N ASN A 761 -37.35 -38.18 33.08
CA ASN A 761 -38.53 -39.02 33.23
C ASN A 761 -38.21 -40.51 33.36
N GLU A 762 -37.18 -41.00 32.69
CA GLU A 762 -36.79 -42.40 32.77
C GLU A 762 -36.12 -42.75 34.09
N ARG A 763 -35.38 -41.80 34.68
CA ARG A 763 -34.71 -41.98 35.98
C ARG A 763 -35.54 -41.55 37.19
N LYS A 764 -36.86 -41.41 37.06
CA LYS A 764 -37.75 -40.99 38.17
C LYS A 764 -37.56 -41.84 39.42
N SER A 765 -37.41 -43.15 39.27
CA SER A 765 -37.15 -44.09 40.37
C SER A 765 -35.81 -43.81 41.07
N GLN A 766 -34.74 -43.55 40.31
CA GLN A 766 -33.43 -43.21 40.87
C GLN A 766 -33.45 -41.89 41.65
N LEU A 767 -34.07 -40.84 41.09
CA LEU A 767 -34.21 -39.54 41.76
C LEU A 767 -35.07 -39.64 43.04
N ALA A 768 -36.07 -40.52 43.03
CA ALA A 768 -36.89 -40.79 44.20
C ALA A 768 -36.13 -41.52 45.31
N VAL A 769 -35.28 -42.49 44.97
CA VAL A 769 -34.38 -43.15 45.94
C VAL A 769 -33.41 -42.13 46.53
N LEU A 770 -32.79 -41.27 45.71
CA LEU A 770 -31.90 -40.22 46.21
C LEU A 770 -32.61 -39.30 47.23
N LYS A 771 -33.84 -38.87 46.93
CA LYS A 771 -34.66 -38.09 47.88
C LYS A 771 -35.02 -38.89 49.14
N ALA A 772 -35.36 -40.17 49.01
CA ALA A 772 -35.66 -41.03 50.15
C ALA A 772 -34.44 -41.24 51.06
N THR A 773 -33.23 -41.22 50.50
CA THR A 773 -31.95 -41.31 51.23
C THR A 773 -31.44 -39.96 51.78
N GLY A 774 -32.25 -38.90 51.70
CA GLY A 774 -31.94 -37.60 52.35
C GLY A 774 -31.39 -36.50 51.44
N TRP A 775 -31.38 -36.66 50.10
CA TRP A 775 -30.94 -35.59 49.20
C TRP A 775 -31.91 -34.40 49.18
N ARG A 776 -31.38 -33.18 49.30
CA ARG A 776 -32.16 -31.93 49.25
C ARG A 776 -32.53 -31.57 47.81
N ASN A 777 -33.64 -30.84 47.65
CA ASN A 777 -34.09 -30.31 46.35
C ASN A 777 -33.01 -29.49 45.62
N GLY A 778 -32.17 -28.75 46.36
CA GLY A 778 -31.03 -28.01 45.79
C GLY A 778 -29.98 -28.90 45.14
N GLN A 779 -29.63 -30.04 45.77
CA GLN A 779 -28.62 -30.97 45.22
C GLN A 779 -29.10 -31.65 43.94
N ILE A 780 -30.41 -31.95 43.86
CA ILE A 780 -31.04 -32.49 42.65
C ILE A 780 -31.11 -31.42 41.55
N ARG A 781 -31.34 -30.15 41.92
CA ARG A 781 -31.27 -29.02 41.00
C ARG A 781 -29.89 -28.91 40.36
N THR A 782 -28.85 -28.91 41.19
CA THR A 782 -27.46 -28.80 40.73
C THR A 782 -27.03 -30.01 39.89
N LEU A 783 -27.51 -31.21 40.20
CA LEU A 783 -27.25 -32.41 39.40
C LEU A 783 -27.74 -32.23 37.96
N VAL A 784 -29.02 -31.91 37.77
CA VAL A 784 -29.60 -31.76 36.42
C VAL A 784 -29.00 -30.57 35.67
N LEU A 785 -28.73 -29.45 36.35
CA LEU A 785 -28.08 -28.29 35.73
C LEU A 785 -26.62 -28.59 35.33
N SER A 786 -25.89 -29.38 36.14
CA SER A 786 -24.52 -29.79 35.80
C SER A 786 -24.47 -30.72 34.60
N GLU A 787 -25.48 -31.56 34.39
CA GLU A 787 -25.61 -32.39 33.18
C GLU A 787 -25.84 -31.52 31.93
N GLY A 788 -26.72 -30.52 32.03
CA GLY A 788 -26.93 -29.53 30.98
C GLY A 788 -25.67 -28.73 30.65
N LEU A 789 -24.93 -28.29 31.67
CA LEU A 789 -23.67 -27.56 31.49
C LEU A 789 -22.60 -28.42 30.80
N MET A 790 -22.43 -29.68 31.23
CA MET A 790 -21.42 -30.57 30.63
C MET A 790 -21.77 -30.94 29.19
N THR A 791 -23.03 -31.23 28.90
CA THR A 791 -23.48 -31.48 27.52
C THR A 791 -23.28 -30.26 26.63
N GLY A 792 -23.55 -29.06 27.14
CA GLY A 792 -23.25 -27.79 26.48
C GLY A 792 -21.75 -27.60 26.22
N LEU A 793 -20.89 -27.85 27.20
CA LEU A 793 -19.43 -27.72 27.01
C LEU A 793 -18.88 -28.72 25.98
N PHE A 794 -19.28 -29.99 26.03
CA PHE A 794 -18.90 -30.98 25.02
C PHE A 794 -19.39 -30.59 23.62
N ALA A 795 -20.62 -30.10 23.52
CA ALA A 795 -21.17 -29.59 22.28
C ALA A 795 -20.40 -28.36 21.78
N GLY A 796 -19.95 -27.49 22.67
CA GLY A 796 -19.15 -26.33 22.32
C GLY A 796 -17.79 -26.69 21.76
N ILE A 797 -17.09 -27.66 22.36
CA ILE A 797 -15.79 -28.12 21.85
C ILE A 797 -15.96 -28.70 20.44
N ILE A 798 -16.94 -29.58 20.25
CA ILE A 798 -17.22 -30.17 18.93
C ILE A 798 -17.67 -29.10 17.93
N GLY A 799 -18.54 -28.18 18.36
CA GLY A 799 -19.03 -27.09 17.53
C GLY A 799 -17.92 -26.14 17.10
N LEU A 800 -16.98 -25.83 17.99
CA LEU A 800 -15.80 -25.02 17.67
C LEU A 800 -14.89 -25.73 16.66
N LEU A 801 -14.65 -27.04 16.81
CA LEU A 801 -13.87 -27.82 15.85
C LEU A 801 -14.51 -27.84 14.47
N ILE A 802 -15.84 -28.01 14.39
CA ILE A 802 -16.59 -27.94 13.13
C ILE A 802 -16.50 -26.53 12.53
N ALA A 803 -16.65 -25.48 13.34
CA ALA A 803 -16.52 -24.10 12.88
C ALA A 803 -15.13 -23.82 12.31
N LEU A 804 -14.06 -24.24 13.00
CA LEU A 804 -12.69 -24.10 12.53
C LEU A 804 -12.44 -24.88 11.24
N ALA A 805 -12.98 -26.10 11.12
CA ALA A 805 -12.90 -26.89 9.90
C ALA A 805 -13.64 -26.20 8.73
N MET A 806 -14.81 -25.62 8.97
CA MET A 806 -15.54 -24.84 7.95
C MET A 806 -14.75 -23.59 7.54
N ILE A 807 -14.19 -22.84 8.49
CA ILE A 807 -13.36 -21.68 8.19
C ILE A 807 -12.14 -22.09 7.35
N GLY A 808 -11.45 -23.17 7.74
CA GLY A 808 -10.30 -23.70 7.00
C GLY A 808 -10.67 -24.15 5.59
N PHE A 809 -11.80 -24.83 5.41
CA PHE A 809 -12.26 -25.29 4.09
C PHE A 809 -12.69 -24.14 3.18
N VAL A 810 -13.42 -23.14 3.70
CA VAL A 810 -13.95 -22.03 2.91
C VAL A 810 -12.87 -21.01 2.56
N TYR A 811 -11.96 -20.72 3.49
CA TYR A 811 -10.99 -19.64 3.34
C TYR A 811 -9.56 -20.11 3.08
N ASN A 812 -9.33 -21.42 3.05
CA ASN A 812 -8.02 -22.04 2.83
C ASN A 812 -6.90 -21.51 3.75
N GLN A 813 -7.28 -21.00 4.93
CA GLN A 813 -6.38 -20.42 5.92
C GLN A 813 -6.88 -20.70 7.34
N PHE A 814 -5.97 -20.87 8.30
CA PHE A 814 -6.31 -21.09 9.70
C PHE A 814 -6.37 -19.74 10.46
N PRO A 815 -7.50 -19.41 11.14
CA PRO A 815 -7.72 -18.10 11.76
C PRO A 815 -6.96 -17.95 13.08
N THR A 816 -5.64 -17.75 13.03
CA THR A 816 -4.78 -17.64 14.23
C THR A 816 -5.06 -16.39 15.06
N GLY A 817 -5.38 -15.27 14.40
CA GLY A 817 -5.65 -13.98 15.05
C GLY A 817 -6.98 -13.95 15.82
N GLU A 818 -8.02 -14.64 15.34
CA GLU A 818 -9.35 -14.63 15.97
C GLU A 818 -9.56 -15.75 17.00
N LEU A 819 -8.58 -16.63 17.26
CA LEU A 819 -8.73 -17.78 18.18
C LEU A 819 -9.21 -17.37 19.58
N GLY A 820 -8.74 -16.23 20.10
CA GLY A 820 -9.16 -15.71 21.40
C GLY A 820 -10.66 -15.40 21.41
N PHE A 821 -11.14 -14.71 20.37
CA PHE A 821 -12.57 -14.40 20.20
C PHE A 821 -13.41 -15.67 20.01
N LEU A 822 -12.96 -16.61 19.16
CA LEU A 822 -13.66 -17.88 18.92
C LEU A 822 -13.74 -18.75 20.18
N SER A 823 -12.74 -18.70 21.05
CA SER A 823 -12.73 -19.45 22.33
C SER A 823 -13.78 -18.92 23.31
N VAL A 824 -13.99 -17.60 23.38
CA VAL A 824 -15.04 -17.00 24.22
C VAL A 824 -16.43 -17.48 23.80
N MET A 825 -16.62 -17.84 22.53
CA MET A 825 -17.90 -18.35 22.03
C MET A 825 -18.30 -19.71 22.61
N LEU A 826 -17.41 -20.45 23.29
CA LEU A 826 -17.76 -21.66 24.05
C LEU A 826 -18.79 -21.40 25.16
N LEU A 827 -18.96 -20.14 25.58
CA LEU A 827 -19.99 -19.76 26.54
C LEU A 827 -21.40 -19.95 25.99
N ILE A 828 -21.61 -19.78 24.68
CA ILE A 828 -22.93 -19.89 24.05
C ILE A 828 -23.53 -21.29 24.21
N PRO A 829 -22.88 -22.39 23.76
CA PRO A 829 -23.39 -23.74 23.94
C PRO A 829 -23.51 -24.15 25.41
N ALA A 830 -22.63 -23.65 26.30
CA ALA A 830 -22.74 -23.86 27.73
C ALA A 830 -24.04 -23.25 28.30
N ILE A 831 -24.35 -22.01 27.91
CA ILE A 831 -25.60 -21.31 28.28
C ILE A 831 -26.81 -22.05 27.68
N THR A 832 -26.75 -22.43 26.39
CA THR A 832 -27.81 -23.21 25.72
C THR A 832 -28.12 -24.51 26.47
N GLY A 833 -27.10 -25.26 26.90
CA GLY A 833 -27.27 -26.50 27.67
C GLY A 833 -27.91 -26.27 29.03
N VAL A 834 -27.51 -25.21 29.74
CA VAL A 834 -28.11 -24.82 31.03
C VAL A 834 -29.56 -24.38 30.86
N LEU A 835 -29.86 -23.52 29.88
CA LEU A 835 -31.22 -23.07 29.57
C LEU A 835 -32.11 -24.26 29.21
N GLY A 836 -31.62 -25.19 28.38
CA GLY A 836 -32.31 -26.41 28.01
C GLY A 836 -32.66 -27.31 29.22
N ALA A 837 -31.82 -27.29 30.27
CA ALA A 837 -32.02 -28.05 31.50
C ALA A 837 -32.96 -27.39 32.52
N LEU A 838 -33.34 -26.12 32.37
CA LEU A 838 -34.16 -25.40 33.37
C LEU A 838 -35.54 -26.04 33.62
N LEU A 839 -36.31 -26.29 32.55
CA LEU A 839 -37.64 -26.91 32.66
C LEU A 839 -37.59 -28.35 33.20
N PRO A 840 -36.70 -29.24 32.69
CA PRO A 840 -36.49 -30.58 33.26
C PRO A 840 -36.08 -30.56 34.73
N THR A 841 -35.30 -29.55 35.14
CA THR A 841 -34.85 -29.42 36.53
C THR A 841 -36.02 -29.18 37.48
N GLN A 842 -36.96 -28.29 37.13
CA GLN A 842 -38.16 -28.07 37.94
C GLN A 842 -38.99 -29.35 38.06
N ARG A 843 -39.11 -30.11 36.97
CA ARG A 843 -39.78 -31.41 36.95
C ARG A 843 -39.08 -32.43 37.88
N ALA A 844 -37.75 -32.49 37.88
CA ALA A 844 -36.97 -33.37 38.75
C ALA A 844 -37.20 -33.05 40.24
N VAL A 845 -37.28 -31.77 40.59
CA VAL A 845 -37.55 -31.31 41.96
C VAL A 845 -39.00 -31.61 42.39
N SER A 846 -39.97 -31.64 41.47
CA SER A 846 -41.37 -31.97 41.80
C SER A 846 -41.67 -33.46 42.07
N ILE A 847 -40.74 -34.38 41.79
CA ILE A 847 -40.96 -35.82 42.00
C ILE A 847 -40.97 -36.14 43.51
N THR A 848 -42.06 -36.71 44.04
CA THR A 848 -42.13 -37.17 45.43
C THR A 848 -41.75 -38.65 45.55
N PRO A 849 -41.06 -39.08 46.64
CA PRO A 849 -40.66 -40.47 46.82
C PRO A 849 -41.83 -41.47 46.76
N ASN A 850 -42.96 -41.11 47.35
CA ASN A 850 -44.14 -41.98 47.43
C ASN A 850 -44.80 -42.21 46.05
N ALA A 851 -44.89 -41.17 45.22
CA ALA A 851 -45.50 -41.26 43.87
C ALA A 851 -44.58 -41.91 42.82
N ALA A 852 -43.30 -42.09 43.13
CA ALA A 852 -42.33 -42.70 42.23
C ALA A 852 -42.09 -44.19 42.52
N ILE A 853 -42.34 -44.64 43.75
CA ILE A 853 -42.22 -46.04 44.19
C ILE A 853 -43.58 -46.76 44.12
N GLY A 854 -44.69 -46.07 44.41
CA GLY A 854 -46.04 -46.55 44.14
C GLY A 854 -46.46 -46.21 42.70
N SER A 855 -46.92 -47.19 41.93
CA SER A 855 -47.35 -47.03 40.52
C SER A 855 -48.68 -46.27 40.35
N VAL A 856 -48.99 -45.30 41.22
CA VAL A 856 -50.23 -44.52 41.15
C VAL A 856 -49.90 -43.08 40.76
N ALA A 857 -50.09 -42.79 39.48
CA ALA A 857 -49.97 -41.43 38.96
C ALA A 857 -51.17 -40.58 39.43
N THR A 858 -51.03 -39.85 40.52
CA THR A 858 -51.99 -38.81 40.90
C THR A 858 -51.63 -37.49 40.21
N ASN A 859 -52.11 -37.31 38.98
CA ASN A 859 -52.14 -35.97 38.37
C ASN A 859 -53.22 -35.15 39.08
N THR A 860 -52.83 -34.26 39.99
CA THR A 860 -53.75 -33.28 40.58
C THR A 860 -54.12 -32.23 39.53
N LYS A 861 -55.43 -32.04 39.29
CA LYS A 861 -56.00 -31.08 38.32
C LYS A 861 -55.43 -29.65 38.48
N ALA A 862 -55.06 -29.24 39.69
CA ALA A 862 -54.48 -27.92 39.99
C ALA A 862 -53.07 -27.72 39.41
N THR A 863 -52.24 -28.76 39.47
CA THR A 863 -50.87 -28.77 38.94
C THR A 863 -50.88 -28.79 37.41
N GLU A 864 -51.80 -29.56 36.82
CA GLU A 864 -52.03 -29.59 35.37
C GLU A 864 -52.50 -28.21 34.86
N ARG A 865 -53.36 -27.49 35.59
CA ARG A 865 -53.85 -26.16 35.20
C ARG A 865 -52.77 -25.09 35.24
N ARG A 866 -51.94 -25.05 36.29
CA ARG A 866 -50.80 -24.11 36.41
C ARG A 866 -49.71 -24.40 35.39
N PHE A 867 -49.41 -25.67 35.14
CA PHE A 867 -48.42 -26.08 34.15
C PHE A 867 -48.91 -25.80 32.71
N ARG A 868 -50.19 -26.04 32.44
CA ARG A 868 -50.82 -25.70 31.15
C ARG A 868 -50.81 -24.20 30.89
N LEU A 869 -51.13 -23.38 31.90
CA LEU A 869 -51.03 -21.91 31.83
C LEU A 869 -49.59 -21.44 31.63
N ALA A 870 -48.61 -22.02 32.33
CA ALA A 870 -47.20 -21.68 32.16
C ALA A 870 -46.68 -22.05 30.76
N LEU A 871 -47.07 -23.21 30.23
CA LEU A 871 -46.62 -23.69 28.93
C LEU A 871 -47.36 -23.00 27.78
N SER A 872 -48.63 -22.62 27.96
CA SER A 872 -49.36 -21.76 27.03
C SER A 872 -48.90 -20.30 27.11
N ALA A 873 -48.48 -19.80 28.27
CA ALA A 873 -47.89 -18.47 28.41
C ALA A 873 -46.48 -18.42 27.82
N VAL A 874 -45.66 -19.46 27.99
CA VAL A 874 -44.33 -19.56 27.37
C VAL A 874 -44.46 -19.78 25.86
N GLY A 875 -45.31 -20.70 25.41
CA GLY A 875 -45.59 -20.89 23.98
C GLY A 875 -46.23 -19.65 23.34
N GLY A 876 -47.15 -18.99 24.05
CA GLY A 876 -47.76 -17.72 23.65
C GLY A 876 -46.75 -16.57 23.62
N ALA A 877 -45.87 -16.44 24.62
CA ALA A 877 -44.79 -15.46 24.63
C ALA A 877 -43.72 -15.75 23.57
N LEU A 878 -43.54 -17.01 23.17
CA LEU A 878 -42.65 -17.41 22.07
C LEU A 878 -43.27 -17.08 20.72
N VAL A 879 -44.57 -17.36 20.54
CA VAL A 879 -45.33 -16.97 19.33
C VAL A 879 -45.43 -15.45 19.23
N VAL A 880 -45.69 -14.75 20.33
CA VAL A 880 -45.68 -13.29 20.40
C VAL A 880 -44.27 -12.75 20.22
N GLY A 881 -43.23 -13.37 20.78
CA GLY A 881 -41.84 -12.95 20.56
C GLY A 881 -41.41 -13.10 19.10
N VAL A 882 -41.80 -14.20 18.46
CA VAL A 882 -41.60 -14.45 17.03
C VAL A 882 -42.46 -13.48 16.19
N ALA A 883 -43.71 -13.19 16.59
CA ALA A 883 -44.58 -12.20 15.95
C ALA A 883 -44.18 -10.75 16.16
N SER A 884 -43.61 -10.39 17.31
CA SER A 884 -43.04 -9.07 17.60
C SER A 884 -41.75 -8.88 16.81
N LEU A 885 -40.90 -9.91 16.70
CA LEU A 885 -39.77 -9.91 15.76
C LEU A 885 -40.25 -9.76 14.31
N PHE A 886 -41.41 -10.32 13.93
CA PHE A 886 -42.02 -10.09 12.62
C PHE A 886 -42.55 -8.66 12.44
N PHE A 887 -43.09 -8.03 13.48
CA PHE A 887 -43.56 -6.64 13.43
C PHE A 887 -42.40 -5.64 13.33
N PHE A 888 -41.29 -5.88 14.04
CA PHE A 888 -40.08 -5.04 13.94
C PHE A 888 -39.32 -5.22 12.62
N ALA A 889 -39.49 -6.34 11.92
CA ALA A 889 -38.87 -6.58 10.62
C ALA A 889 -39.69 -6.01 9.44
N THR A 890 -40.95 -5.62 9.66
CA THR A 890 -41.84 -5.03 8.64
C THR A 890 -41.95 -3.51 8.74
N THR A 891 -41.50 -2.90 9.83
CA THR A 891 -41.27 -1.47 9.89
C THR A 891 -40.00 -1.13 9.11
N GLU A 892 -40.14 -0.79 7.84
CA GLU A 892 -39.14 -0.02 7.11
C GLU A 892 -38.89 1.27 7.89
N GLU A 893 -37.81 1.32 8.66
CA GLU A 893 -37.21 2.59 8.99
C GLU A 893 -36.69 3.17 7.68
N GLY A 894 -37.39 4.18 7.15
CA GLY A 894 -36.89 5.00 6.04
C GLY A 894 -35.47 5.52 6.33
N PRO A 895 -34.74 5.98 5.29
CA PRO A 895 -33.29 6.16 5.34
C PRO A 895 -32.89 7.04 6.53
N ALA A 896 -32.47 6.39 7.61
CA ALA A 896 -32.04 7.06 8.82
C ALA A 896 -30.75 7.80 8.50
N SER A 897 -30.72 9.10 8.81
CA SER A 897 -29.53 9.93 8.65
C SER A 897 -28.31 9.21 9.23
N THR A 898 -27.29 9.04 8.40
CA THR A 898 -25.96 8.53 8.73
C THR A 898 -25.43 9.14 10.02
N LYS A 899 -25.66 8.48 11.16
CA LYS A 899 -24.83 8.67 12.35
C LYS A 899 -23.62 7.75 12.22
N PRO A 900 -22.40 8.26 12.42
CA PRO A 900 -21.19 7.46 12.25
C PRO A 900 -21.20 6.32 13.28
N VAL A 901 -21.34 5.09 12.79
CA VAL A 901 -21.16 3.87 13.59
C VAL A 901 -19.70 3.86 14.07
N GLN A 902 -19.50 3.69 15.38
CA GLN A 902 -18.16 3.59 15.97
C GLN A 902 -17.38 2.44 15.32
N THR A 903 -16.36 2.80 14.56
CA THR A 903 -15.50 1.91 13.79
C THR A 903 -14.57 1.13 14.72
N VAL A 904 -14.71 -0.19 14.77
CA VAL A 904 -13.71 -1.08 15.37
C VAL A 904 -12.58 -1.27 14.35
N ALA A 905 -11.33 -1.26 14.83
CA ALA A 905 -10.13 -1.18 14.00
C ALA A 905 -10.03 -2.33 12.98
N LEU A 906 -9.80 -1.97 11.72
CA LEU A 906 -9.55 -2.90 10.61
C LEU A 906 -8.21 -3.63 10.79
N THR A 907 -8.15 -4.88 10.33
CA THR A 907 -7.02 -5.81 10.53
C THR A 907 -5.84 -5.52 9.60
N VAL A 908 -6.08 -4.87 8.45
CA VAL A 908 -5.03 -4.42 7.52
C VAL A 908 -4.76 -2.95 7.78
N LYS A 909 -3.53 -2.62 8.15
CA LYS A 909 -3.08 -1.24 8.42
C LYS A 909 -1.81 -0.98 7.65
N THR A 910 -1.72 0.17 7.01
CA THR A 910 -0.45 0.64 6.45
C THR A 910 0.55 0.86 7.59
N THR A 911 1.80 0.46 7.36
CA THR A 911 2.91 0.62 8.30
C THR A 911 3.96 1.55 7.68
N GLY A 912 4.70 2.27 8.52
CA GLY A 912 5.73 3.21 8.07
C GLY A 912 5.88 4.41 8.99
N THR A 913 6.95 5.17 8.78
CA THR A 913 7.29 6.36 9.58
C THR A 913 7.10 7.64 8.79
N LYS A 914 6.57 8.68 9.46
CA LYS A 914 6.35 10.01 8.90
C LYS A 914 7.66 10.65 8.43
N LEU A 915 7.68 11.14 7.18
CA LEU A 915 8.77 11.96 6.65
C LEU A 915 8.84 13.29 7.41
N ALA A 916 10.06 13.78 7.63
CA ALA A 916 10.28 15.13 8.14
C ALA A 916 10.16 16.16 7.02
N ASP A 917 9.61 17.34 7.32
CA ASP A 917 9.55 18.47 6.38
C ASP A 917 10.94 18.80 5.80
N VAL A 918 10.98 19.21 4.52
CA VAL A 918 12.21 19.61 3.84
C VAL A 918 12.71 20.93 4.42
N LYS A 919 13.50 20.87 5.50
CA LYS A 919 13.97 22.06 6.21
C LYS A 919 14.99 22.86 5.39
N ASP A 920 14.83 24.19 5.40
CA ASP A 920 15.92 25.10 5.08
C ASP A 920 17.07 24.92 6.09
N LYS A 921 18.29 24.78 5.58
CA LYS A 921 19.50 24.63 6.39
C LYS A 921 19.72 25.86 7.28
N LYS A 922 19.22 25.82 8.51
CA LYS A 922 19.96 26.36 9.66
C LYS A 922 20.72 25.23 10.33
N LYS A 923 22.05 25.39 10.40
CA LYS A 923 23.02 24.50 11.04
C LYS A 923 22.45 23.84 12.32
N LYS A 924 22.24 22.52 12.28
CA LYS A 924 22.65 21.57 13.33
C LYS A 924 22.47 20.11 12.87
N THR A 925 23.59 19.40 12.91
CA THR A 925 23.79 17.96 13.19
C THR A 925 22.84 16.94 12.54
N SER A 926 23.35 16.33 11.46
CA SER A 926 22.79 15.16 10.79
C SER A 926 22.82 13.93 11.69
N SER A 927 21.65 13.37 12.00
CA SER A 927 21.49 11.96 12.39
C SER A 927 20.88 11.20 11.22
N THR A 928 21.72 10.44 10.52
CA THR A 928 21.34 9.63 9.36
C THR A 928 20.72 8.32 9.84
N LYS A 929 19.46 8.04 9.49
CA LYS A 929 18.87 6.71 9.59
C LYS A 929 18.68 6.09 8.20
N LYS A 930 19.49 5.05 8.01
CA LYS A 930 19.56 3.99 7.00
C LYS A 930 18.31 3.69 6.18
N VAL A 931 18.48 3.72 4.86
CA VAL A 931 17.78 2.86 3.89
C VAL A 931 18.58 1.54 3.81
N ASN A 932 17.92 0.40 3.97
CA ASN A 932 18.53 -0.91 3.75
C ASN A 932 18.65 -1.17 2.24
N SER A 933 19.66 -0.56 1.61
CA SER A 933 20.19 -1.03 0.33
C SER A 933 21.23 -2.12 0.59
N SER A 934 21.33 -3.12 -0.30
CA SER A 934 22.37 -4.14 -0.16
C SER A 934 23.75 -3.45 -0.22
N LYS A 935 24.74 -3.96 0.51
CA LYS A 935 26.05 -3.31 0.61
C LYS A 935 26.74 -3.18 -0.77
N LEU A 936 26.40 -4.05 -1.73
CA LEU A 936 26.83 -3.95 -3.12
C LEU A 936 26.23 -2.73 -3.83
N ASP A 937 24.94 -2.46 -3.65
CA ASP A 937 24.27 -1.29 -4.25
C ASP A 937 24.82 0.02 -3.67
N GLN A 938 25.18 0.04 -2.38
CA GLN A 938 25.85 1.17 -1.74
C GLN A 938 27.21 1.46 -2.38
N LEU A 939 27.96 0.41 -2.74
CA LEU A 939 29.25 0.55 -3.40
C LEU A 939 29.11 0.99 -4.86
N MET A 940 28.19 0.39 -5.62
CA MET A 940 27.95 0.75 -7.02
C MET A 940 27.46 2.19 -7.17
N ASN A 941 26.61 2.67 -6.26
CA ASN A 941 26.07 4.04 -6.28
C ASN A 941 27.09 5.14 -6.00
N ARG A 942 28.36 4.81 -5.67
CA ARG A 942 29.44 5.79 -5.52
C ARG A 942 29.96 6.31 -6.88
N GLY A 943 29.72 5.57 -7.96
CA GLY A 943 30.09 5.97 -9.32
C GLY A 943 28.89 6.55 -10.05
N VAL A 944 29.15 7.62 -10.81
CA VAL A 944 28.20 8.21 -11.77
C VAL A 944 27.99 7.26 -12.96
N VAL A 945 29.04 6.52 -13.35
CA VAL A 945 28.97 5.46 -14.35
C VAL A 945 29.13 4.12 -13.65
N GLN A 946 28.14 3.24 -13.78
CA GLN A 946 28.15 1.88 -13.22
C GLN A 946 28.32 0.88 -14.36
N THR A 947 29.35 0.03 -14.28
CA THR A 947 29.68 -0.91 -15.36
C THR A 947 30.32 -2.20 -14.82
N TYR A 948 30.76 -3.09 -15.71
CA TYR A 948 31.46 -4.33 -15.39
C TYR A 948 32.60 -4.56 -16.42
N PRO A 949 33.63 -5.37 -16.09
CA PRO A 949 34.75 -5.63 -16.99
C PRO A 949 34.27 -6.19 -18.34
N GLY A 950 34.64 -5.51 -19.43
CA GLY A 950 34.28 -5.91 -20.80
C GLY A 950 32.88 -5.51 -21.28
N ASP A 951 32.19 -4.63 -20.56
CA ASP A 951 30.87 -4.10 -20.95
C ASP A 951 30.92 -3.39 -22.32
N PRO A 952 30.19 -3.88 -23.35
CA PRO A 952 30.21 -3.29 -24.68
C PRO A 952 29.63 -1.86 -24.71
N LYS A 953 28.80 -1.48 -23.72
CA LYS A 953 28.21 -0.14 -23.64
C LYS A 953 29.22 0.94 -23.22
N THR A 954 30.32 0.57 -22.56
CA THR A 954 31.33 1.51 -22.07
C THR A 954 32.57 1.60 -22.96
N LYS A 955 32.74 0.74 -23.96
CA LYS A 955 33.85 0.82 -24.94
C LYS A 955 33.92 2.14 -25.71
N GLY A 956 32.81 2.89 -25.82
CA GLY A 956 32.79 4.24 -26.41
C GLY A 956 33.07 5.38 -25.43
N ASN A 957 33.28 5.09 -24.14
CA ASN A 957 33.57 6.09 -23.11
C ASN A 957 35.07 6.39 -23.05
N ILE A 958 35.41 7.57 -22.52
CA ILE A 958 36.81 7.98 -22.32
C ILE A 958 37.56 7.01 -21.40
N PHE A 959 36.87 6.44 -20.40
CA PHE A 959 37.41 5.44 -19.49
C PHE A 959 36.53 4.19 -19.49
N TYR A 960 37.15 3.01 -19.58
CA TYR A 960 36.48 1.74 -19.43
C TYR A 960 37.44 0.66 -18.90
N VAL A 961 36.88 -0.46 -18.44
CA VAL A 961 37.63 -1.62 -17.95
C VAL A 961 37.42 -2.77 -18.92
N ASP A 962 38.52 -3.32 -19.44
CA ASP A 962 38.46 -4.46 -20.36
C ASP A 962 38.21 -5.77 -19.60
N LYS A 963 38.06 -6.88 -20.32
CA LYS A 963 37.90 -8.21 -19.71
C LYS A 963 39.06 -8.51 -18.74
N LEU A 964 38.73 -9.07 -17.57
CA LEU A 964 39.71 -9.46 -16.56
C LEU A 964 40.74 -10.44 -17.12
N LEU A 965 41.99 -10.34 -16.67
CA LEU A 965 43.05 -11.27 -17.04
C LEU A 965 43.11 -12.43 -16.02
N LEU A 966 43.10 -13.66 -16.54
CA LEU A 966 43.06 -14.91 -15.74
C LEU A 966 44.35 -15.19 -14.96
N SER A 967 45.45 -14.56 -15.33
CA SER A 967 46.74 -14.68 -14.65
C SER A 967 47.44 -13.32 -14.58
N PRO A 968 48.12 -12.99 -13.47
CA PRO A 968 48.89 -11.75 -13.39
C PRO A 968 50.00 -11.71 -14.47
N PRO A 969 50.39 -10.51 -14.94
CA PRO A 969 51.48 -10.33 -15.88
C PRO A 969 52.75 -11.05 -15.41
N LYS A 970 53.40 -11.81 -16.31
CA LYS A 970 54.61 -12.61 -15.99
C LYS A 970 55.79 -11.71 -15.59
N GLU A 971 55.71 -10.44 -15.96
CA GLU A 971 56.69 -9.40 -15.70
C GLU A 971 56.80 -9.03 -14.20
N LEU A 972 55.73 -9.23 -13.41
CA LEU A 972 55.61 -8.68 -12.04
C LEU A 972 56.20 -9.54 -10.90
N LYS A 973 56.86 -10.68 -11.19
CA LYS A 973 57.55 -11.55 -10.20
C LYS A 973 56.84 -11.68 -8.82
N LEU A 974 55.55 -11.96 -8.84
CA LEU A 974 54.71 -12.00 -7.63
C LEU A 974 54.91 -13.30 -6.83
N PRO A 975 54.86 -13.26 -5.48
CA PRO A 975 55.00 -14.45 -4.62
C PRO A 975 53.80 -15.39 -4.73
N THR A 976 54.01 -16.69 -4.48
CA THR A 976 52.93 -17.69 -4.39
C THR A 976 52.08 -17.46 -3.13
N LEU A 977 50.76 -17.48 -3.30
CA LEU A 977 49.77 -17.22 -2.23
C LEU A 977 49.02 -18.53 -1.88
N ASP A 978 48.81 -18.77 -0.58
CA ASP A 978 48.12 -19.99 -0.09
C ASP A 978 46.59 -19.80 0.05
N ASP A 979 46.14 -18.74 0.74
CA ASP A 979 44.70 -18.47 1.02
C ASP A 979 44.13 -17.26 0.24
N GLU A 980 44.94 -16.62 -0.58
CA GLU A 980 44.61 -15.40 -1.34
C GLU A 980 44.90 -15.60 -2.84
N GLN A 981 44.22 -14.83 -3.68
CA GLN A 981 44.36 -14.87 -5.14
C GLN A 981 44.69 -13.49 -5.70
N TYR A 982 45.33 -13.47 -6.87
CA TYR A 982 45.57 -12.23 -7.62
C TYR A 982 44.45 -11.97 -8.61
N VAL A 983 43.87 -10.77 -8.58
CA VAL A 983 42.89 -10.31 -9.57
C VAL A 983 43.51 -9.19 -10.39
N THR A 984 43.61 -9.39 -11.71
CA THR A 984 44.21 -8.42 -12.63
C THR A 984 43.13 -7.71 -13.43
N VAL A 985 43.07 -6.39 -13.27
CA VAL A 985 42.03 -5.52 -13.83
C VAL A 985 42.64 -4.56 -14.86
N PRO A 986 42.41 -4.77 -16.17
CA PRO A 986 42.90 -3.87 -17.22
C PRO A 986 42.04 -2.62 -17.30
N VAL A 987 42.62 -1.47 -16.98
CA VAL A 987 41.95 -0.17 -17.09
C VAL A 987 42.44 0.56 -18.33
N ILE A 988 41.52 1.10 -19.12
CA ILE A 988 41.81 1.77 -20.39
C ILE A 988 41.27 3.19 -20.36
N LEU A 989 42.11 4.14 -20.80
CA LEU A 989 41.76 5.54 -20.97
C LEU A 989 42.07 5.97 -22.41
N GLU A 990 41.04 6.39 -23.15
CA GLU A 990 41.10 6.76 -24.56
C GLU A 990 40.25 8.01 -24.84
N ASN A 991 40.90 9.14 -25.12
CA ASN A 991 40.20 10.39 -25.43
C ASN A 991 40.19 10.68 -26.95
N TYR A 992 39.15 10.23 -27.65
CA TYR A 992 39.00 10.41 -29.11
C TYR A 992 38.77 11.86 -29.57
N LYS A 993 38.40 12.77 -28.65
CA LYS A 993 37.92 14.12 -28.99
C LYS A 993 39.01 15.17 -29.08
N ASP A 994 40.25 14.84 -28.72
CA ASP A 994 41.32 15.82 -28.55
C ASP A 994 42.53 15.48 -29.42
N LYS A 995 42.31 15.43 -30.75
CA LYS A 995 43.38 15.19 -31.74
C LYS A 995 44.25 16.42 -31.98
N ASP A 996 43.84 17.60 -31.51
CA ASP A 996 44.51 18.89 -31.70
C ASP A 996 45.27 19.38 -30.45
N ALA A 997 45.33 18.56 -29.37
CA ALA A 997 46.05 18.90 -28.14
C ALA A 997 47.58 18.87 -28.36
N ASN A 998 48.15 20.03 -28.71
CA ASN A 998 49.59 20.25 -28.73
C ASN A 998 50.20 20.13 -27.31
N GLY A 999 50.58 18.90 -26.90
CA GLY A 999 51.55 18.64 -25.82
C GLY A 999 51.07 18.74 -24.36
N GLY A 1000 49.77 18.89 -24.10
CA GLY A 1000 49.22 18.90 -22.73
C GLY A 1000 49.08 17.50 -22.10
N TYR A 1001 49.15 17.39 -20.77
CA TYR A 1001 48.90 16.14 -20.04
C TYR A 1001 47.75 16.31 -19.04
N ALA A 1002 47.01 15.24 -18.77
CA ALA A 1002 45.99 15.17 -17.71
C ALA A 1002 46.47 14.31 -16.53
N ILE A 1003 46.00 14.60 -15.32
CA ILE A 1003 46.34 13.78 -14.15
C ILE A 1003 45.50 12.48 -14.15
N TYR A 1004 46.19 11.35 -14.31
CA TYR A 1004 45.62 10.01 -14.35
C TYR A 1004 46.41 9.09 -13.41
N LYS A 1005 45.80 8.65 -12.29
CA LYS A 1005 46.46 7.82 -11.25
C LYS A 1005 45.77 6.46 -11.06
N PRO A 1006 45.82 5.55 -12.05
CA PRO A 1006 45.15 4.26 -11.98
C PRO A 1006 45.67 3.36 -10.85
N ASN A 1007 46.94 3.50 -10.46
CA ASN A 1007 47.55 2.79 -9.34
C ASN A 1007 46.94 3.13 -7.96
N LEU A 1008 46.16 4.21 -7.86
CA LEU A 1008 45.44 4.58 -6.64
C LEU A 1008 43.98 4.09 -6.63
N PHE A 1009 43.54 3.37 -7.66
CA PHE A 1009 42.21 2.79 -7.66
C PHE A 1009 42.18 1.61 -6.68
N THR A 1010 41.06 1.48 -5.97
CA THR A 1010 40.88 0.46 -4.95
C THR A 1010 39.70 -0.45 -5.26
N LEU A 1011 39.83 -1.70 -4.87
CA LEU A 1011 38.75 -2.68 -4.86
C LEU A 1011 38.10 -2.72 -3.47
N GLU A 1012 36.78 -2.76 -3.42
CA GLU A 1012 36.05 -2.94 -2.16
C GLU A 1012 35.14 -4.17 -2.22
N ASP A 1013 35.20 -5.03 -1.21
CA ASP A 1013 34.29 -6.18 -1.11
C ASP A 1013 32.93 -5.79 -0.51
N THR A 1014 31.95 -6.69 -0.62
CA THR A 1014 30.62 -6.50 -0.01
C THR A 1014 30.63 -6.48 1.52
N SER A 1015 31.77 -6.81 2.16
CA SER A 1015 31.98 -6.68 3.61
C SER A 1015 32.56 -5.32 4.01
N GLY A 1016 32.93 -4.46 3.04
CA GLY A 1016 33.52 -3.14 3.24
C GLY A 1016 35.03 -3.15 3.48
N ASN A 1017 35.73 -4.23 3.15
CA ASN A 1017 37.19 -4.25 3.15
C ASN A 1017 37.70 -3.68 1.82
N VAL A 1018 38.69 -2.80 1.92
CA VAL A 1018 39.31 -2.12 0.78
C VAL A 1018 40.66 -2.77 0.49
N TYR A 1019 40.92 -3.06 -0.78
CA TYR A 1019 42.13 -3.67 -1.30
C TYR A 1019 42.78 -2.71 -2.30
N GLU A 1020 44.05 -2.40 -2.06
CA GLU A 1020 44.85 -1.54 -2.93
C GLU A 1020 45.56 -2.37 -4.00
N ALA A 1021 45.94 -1.73 -5.11
CA ALA A 1021 46.75 -2.37 -6.13
C ALA A 1021 48.13 -2.68 -5.54
N VAL A 1022 48.51 -3.95 -5.55
CA VAL A 1022 49.81 -4.42 -5.03
C VAL A 1022 50.92 -4.14 -6.03
N ASP A 1023 50.58 -4.22 -7.32
CA ASP A 1023 51.49 -3.90 -8.40
C ASP A 1023 50.69 -3.54 -9.67
N TYR A 1024 51.35 -3.02 -10.70
CA TYR A 1024 50.73 -2.72 -11.99
C TYR A 1024 51.70 -2.87 -13.15
N GLU A 1025 51.19 -3.26 -14.32
CA GLU A 1025 51.97 -3.29 -15.56
C GLU A 1025 51.44 -2.22 -16.53
N ASN A 1026 52.30 -1.29 -16.92
CA ASN A 1026 51.96 -0.26 -17.91
C ASN A 1026 52.21 -0.78 -19.33
N ARG A 1027 51.14 -1.04 -20.09
CA ARG A 1027 51.24 -1.56 -21.47
C ARG A 1027 51.54 -0.48 -22.50
N ASN A 1028 51.43 0.80 -22.13
CA ASN A 1028 51.75 1.92 -23.02
C ASN A 1028 52.50 3.03 -22.27
N PRO A 1029 53.84 2.91 -22.12
CA PRO A 1029 54.68 3.88 -21.44
C PRO A 1029 54.65 5.28 -22.06
N ASP A 1030 54.28 5.40 -23.34
CA ASP A 1030 54.17 6.69 -24.02
C ASP A 1030 52.86 7.43 -23.72
N ALA A 1031 51.78 6.69 -23.44
CA ALA A 1031 50.49 7.26 -23.06
C ALA A 1031 50.43 7.66 -21.58
N TRP A 1032 51.13 6.95 -20.70
CA TRP A 1032 51.11 7.21 -19.25
C TRP A 1032 52.53 7.23 -18.67
N LYS A 1033 52.98 8.41 -18.22
CA LYS A 1033 54.36 8.67 -17.73
C LYS A 1033 54.37 9.10 -16.26
N ASP A 1034 55.49 8.83 -15.61
CA ASP A 1034 55.81 9.24 -14.23
C ASP A 1034 54.82 8.73 -13.17
N GLY A 1035 53.98 7.76 -13.51
CA GLY A 1035 52.98 7.17 -12.61
C GLY A 1035 51.76 8.06 -12.33
N TYR A 1036 51.59 9.18 -13.03
CA TYR A 1036 50.38 10.03 -12.86
C TYR A 1036 49.99 10.91 -14.05
N ARG A 1037 50.77 10.95 -15.15
CA ARG A 1037 50.52 11.85 -16.29
C ARG A 1037 50.05 11.09 -17.51
N TYR A 1038 48.86 11.42 -18.02
CA TYR A 1038 48.31 10.87 -19.27
C TYR A 1038 48.45 11.86 -20.42
N PHE A 1039 48.92 11.39 -21.58
CA PHE A 1039 49.15 12.20 -22.78
C PHE A 1039 48.21 11.78 -23.93
N PRO A 1040 47.17 12.58 -24.26
CA PRO A 1040 46.38 12.37 -25.48
C PRO A 1040 47.22 12.67 -26.73
N PRO A 1041 46.93 12.05 -27.90
CA PRO A 1041 45.80 11.15 -28.18
C PRO A 1041 46.11 9.67 -27.92
N PHE A 1042 47.21 9.32 -27.25
CA PHE A 1042 47.60 7.92 -27.06
C PHE A 1042 46.62 7.18 -26.13
N VAL A 1043 46.37 5.90 -26.40
CA VAL A 1043 45.52 5.05 -25.54
C VAL A 1043 46.33 4.52 -24.38
N SER A 1044 45.96 4.87 -23.16
CA SER A 1044 46.59 4.30 -21.96
C SER A 1044 45.91 2.99 -21.60
N ARG A 1045 46.72 1.94 -21.41
CA ARG A 1045 46.29 0.65 -20.86
C ARG A 1045 47.21 0.29 -19.69
N VAL A 1046 46.62 0.16 -18.50
CA VAL A 1046 47.33 -0.23 -17.28
C VAL A 1046 46.66 -1.45 -16.68
N ASP A 1047 47.41 -2.53 -16.51
CA ASP A 1047 46.92 -3.76 -15.89
C ASP A 1047 47.18 -3.68 -14.39
N LEU A 1048 46.14 -3.43 -13.58
CA LEU A 1048 46.25 -3.31 -12.11
C LEU A 1048 46.14 -4.68 -11.45
N VAL A 1049 47.06 -5.03 -10.55
CA VAL A 1049 47.05 -6.32 -9.84
C VAL A 1049 46.68 -6.12 -8.37
N PHE A 1050 45.60 -6.75 -7.96
CA PHE A 1050 45.12 -6.74 -6.57
C PHE A 1050 45.32 -8.11 -5.93
N ARG A 1051 45.70 -8.13 -4.66
CA ARG A 1051 45.76 -9.33 -3.83
C ARG A 1051 44.51 -9.38 -2.96
N VAL A 1052 43.64 -10.37 -3.19
CA VAL A 1052 42.34 -10.48 -2.51
C VAL A 1052 42.10 -11.89 -1.96
N PRO A 1053 41.28 -12.07 -0.92
CA PRO A 1053 40.96 -13.39 -0.37
C PRO A 1053 40.29 -14.33 -1.39
N SER A 1054 40.58 -15.63 -1.31
CA SER A 1054 40.01 -16.63 -2.23
C SER A 1054 38.56 -17.04 -1.91
N ASP A 1055 38.03 -16.63 -0.74
CA ASP A 1055 36.69 -16.96 -0.25
C ASP A 1055 35.61 -15.96 -0.66
N LYS A 1056 35.96 -14.89 -1.38
CA LYS A 1056 35.05 -13.83 -1.84
C LYS A 1056 35.11 -13.67 -3.35
N ASN A 1057 33.92 -13.52 -3.96
CA ASN A 1057 33.80 -13.61 -5.42
C ASN A 1057 33.27 -12.32 -6.06
N THR A 1058 32.95 -11.28 -5.27
CA THR A 1058 32.40 -10.01 -5.77
C THR A 1058 33.09 -8.81 -5.14
N TYR A 1059 33.61 -7.93 -5.99
CA TYR A 1059 34.31 -6.69 -5.64
C TYR A 1059 33.78 -5.53 -6.47
N VAL A 1060 33.99 -4.30 -6.00
CA VAL A 1060 33.70 -3.07 -6.75
C VAL A 1060 34.96 -2.23 -6.84
N LEU A 1061 35.39 -1.92 -8.06
CA LEU A 1061 36.46 -0.95 -8.31
C LEU A 1061 35.86 0.45 -8.37
N LEU A 1062 36.44 1.40 -7.63
CA LEU A 1062 36.11 2.82 -7.78
C LEU A 1062 37.24 3.54 -8.54
N ALA A 1063 36.95 3.95 -9.78
CA ALA A 1063 37.88 4.69 -10.62
C ALA A 1063 37.54 6.18 -10.63
N THR A 1064 38.42 6.99 -10.04
CA THR A 1064 38.30 8.45 -9.97
C THR A 1064 39.65 9.12 -10.23
N SER A 1065 39.71 10.01 -11.22
CA SER A 1065 40.90 10.82 -11.51
C SER A 1065 40.48 12.07 -12.29
N GLU A 1066 41.33 13.10 -12.33
CA GLU A 1066 41.06 14.33 -13.10
C GLU A 1066 40.80 14.03 -14.59
N ALA A 1067 41.52 13.06 -15.16
CA ALA A 1067 41.31 12.58 -16.53
C ALA A 1067 40.00 11.79 -16.74
N ILE A 1068 39.29 11.41 -15.66
CA ILE A 1068 38.01 10.70 -15.70
C ILE A 1068 36.89 11.68 -15.31
N ALA A 1069 36.22 12.26 -16.30
CA ALA A 1069 35.19 13.28 -16.08
C ALA A 1069 34.00 12.81 -15.22
N LYS A 1070 33.74 11.49 -15.17
CA LYS A 1070 32.66 10.89 -14.37
C LYS A 1070 33.21 9.75 -13.51
N PRO A 1071 33.19 9.84 -12.17
CA PRO A 1071 33.53 8.73 -11.28
C PRO A 1071 32.87 7.43 -11.75
N THR A 1072 33.66 6.38 -11.96
CA THR A 1072 33.17 5.12 -12.54
C THR A 1072 33.32 3.99 -11.52
N THR A 1073 32.23 3.28 -11.22
CA THR A 1073 32.22 2.08 -10.41
C THR A 1073 32.10 0.85 -11.29
N VAL A 1074 32.96 -0.14 -11.06
CA VAL A 1074 33.04 -1.34 -11.88
C VAL A 1074 32.82 -2.58 -11.01
N LYS A 1075 31.73 -3.29 -11.25
CA LYS A 1075 31.42 -4.54 -10.55
C LYS A 1075 32.29 -5.67 -11.10
N ILE A 1076 33.15 -6.23 -10.26
CA ILE A 1076 34.10 -7.30 -10.59
C ILE A 1076 33.61 -8.60 -9.93
N GLU A 1077 33.25 -9.58 -10.76
CA GLU A 1077 32.91 -10.93 -10.32
C GLU A 1077 34.01 -11.90 -10.74
N VAL A 1078 34.67 -12.52 -9.76
CA VAL A 1078 35.83 -13.40 -9.99
C VAL A 1078 35.39 -14.78 -10.47
N ASP A 1079 34.20 -15.25 -10.07
CA ASP A 1079 33.62 -16.53 -10.54
C ASP A 1079 33.25 -16.52 -12.02
N ALA A 1080 32.78 -15.39 -12.56
CA ALA A 1080 32.41 -15.27 -13.98
C ALA A 1080 33.63 -15.35 -14.91
N ALA A 1081 34.82 -14.99 -14.42
CA ALA A 1081 36.09 -15.17 -15.12
C ALA A 1081 36.56 -16.64 -15.07
N ASN A 1082 36.38 -17.33 -13.93
CA ASN A 1082 36.73 -18.75 -13.78
C ASN A 1082 35.72 -19.73 -14.40
N ALA A 1083 34.47 -19.32 -14.65
CA ALA A 1083 33.43 -20.16 -15.27
C ALA A 1083 33.69 -20.47 -16.77
N ALA A 1084 34.66 -19.83 -17.42
CA ALA A 1084 35.04 -20.10 -18.81
C ALA A 1084 36.21 -21.09 -18.97
N SER A 1085 36.80 -21.58 -17.87
CA SER A 1085 37.79 -22.67 -17.84
C SER A 1085 37.84 -23.23 -16.41
N THR A 1086 37.47 -24.47 -16.07
CA THR A 1086 38.06 -25.71 -16.58
C THR A 1086 37.30 -26.91 -15.98
N ASN A 1087 37.06 -27.95 -16.77
CA ASN A 1087 37.10 -29.32 -16.27
C ASN A 1087 38.51 -29.57 -15.71
N VAL A 1088 38.64 -30.11 -14.49
CA VAL A 1088 39.55 -31.22 -14.10
C VAL A 1088 39.72 -31.31 -12.57
N LYS A 1089 39.36 -32.50 -12.10
CA LYS A 1089 39.52 -33.25 -10.85
C LYS A 1089 40.67 -32.96 -9.84
N THR A 1090 40.27 -33.16 -8.58
CA THR A 1090 40.89 -33.92 -7.45
C THR A 1090 42.11 -33.40 -6.69
N GLY A 1091 42.03 -33.46 -5.35
CA GLY A 1091 43.18 -33.58 -4.45
C GLY A 1091 42.91 -33.25 -2.99
N GLN A 1092 43.12 -34.20 -2.09
CA GLN A 1092 42.76 -34.19 -0.66
C GLN A 1092 44.02 -33.95 0.23
N LYS A 1093 43.88 -33.32 1.42
CA LYS A 1093 44.55 -33.58 2.74
C LYS A 1093 45.37 -32.46 3.43
N ASN A 1094 44.85 -32.02 4.59
CA ASN A 1094 45.38 -32.02 5.98
C ASN A 1094 46.79 -31.46 6.39
N LYS A 1095 46.75 -30.61 7.44
CA LYS A 1095 47.58 -30.48 8.69
C LYS A 1095 48.61 -29.33 8.86
N SER A 1096 48.42 -28.54 9.95
CA SER A 1096 49.34 -28.34 11.12
C SER A 1096 49.71 -26.89 11.55
N LYS A 1097 50.09 -26.75 12.83
CA LYS A 1097 50.25 -25.58 13.75
C LYS A 1097 51.67 -24.93 13.82
N LYS A 1098 51.68 -23.63 14.22
CA LYS A 1098 52.64 -22.84 15.07
C LYS A 1098 54.00 -22.32 14.52
N THR A 1099 54.23 -20.99 14.62
CA THR A 1099 55.13 -20.30 15.60
C THR A 1099 54.99 -18.75 15.59
N ASN A 1100 55.17 -18.12 16.77
CA ASN A 1100 55.11 -16.67 17.04
C ASN A 1100 56.43 -15.96 16.66
N THR A 1101 56.34 -14.84 15.95
CA THR A 1101 57.46 -13.88 15.73
C THR A 1101 57.11 -12.53 16.36
N ASP A 1102 58.09 -11.94 17.04
CA ASP A 1102 57.98 -10.71 17.85
C ASP A 1102 57.34 -9.54 17.10
N VAL A 1103 56.14 -9.15 17.56
CA VAL A 1103 55.22 -8.22 16.88
C VAL A 1103 55.84 -6.84 16.67
N ILE A 1104 56.65 -6.37 17.63
CA ILE A 1104 57.31 -5.06 17.53
C ILE A 1104 58.33 -5.06 16.39
N LYS A 1105 59.08 -6.15 16.21
CA LYS A 1105 60.07 -6.25 15.12
C LYS A 1105 59.38 -6.24 13.76
N LYS A 1106 58.26 -6.97 13.63
CA LYS A 1106 57.45 -6.97 12.42
C LYS A 1106 56.88 -5.58 12.10
N LEU A 1107 56.38 -4.85 13.10
CA LEU A 1107 55.86 -3.49 12.91
C LEU A 1107 56.96 -2.48 12.54
N MET A 1108 58.18 -2.65 13.06
CA MET A 1108 59.32 -1.82 12.66
C MET A 1108 59.71 -2.09 11.20
N ASP A 1109 59.73 -3.35 10.76
CA ASP A 1109 60.14 -3.76 9.41
C ASP A 1109 59.10 -3.43 8.32
N GLU A 1110 57.84 -3.21 8.71
CA GLU A 1110 56.76 -2.73 7.82
C GLU A 1110 56.84 -1.21 7.53
N GLY A 1111 57.66 -0.46 8.27
CA GLY A 1111 57.80 0.99 8.16
C GLY A 1111 58.94 1.44 7.24
N GLY A 1112 58.70 2.48 6.42
CA GLY A 1112 59.68 2.96 5.43
C GLY A 1112 61.04 3.41 6.02
N LYS A 1113 61.05 4.30 7.02
CA LYS A 1113 62.28 4.68 7.76
C LYS A 1113 62.11 4.50 9.27
N GLN A 1114 62.97 3.67 9.86
CA GLN A 1114 62.99 3.38 11.29
C GLN A 1114 63.81 4.42 12.08
N THR A 1115 63.29 4.93 13.20
CA THR A 1115 64.01 5.86 14.10
C THR A 1115 63.55 5.72 15.56
N TYR A 1116 64.08 6.54 16.47
CA TYR A 1116 63.77 6.54 17.91
C TYR A 1116 63.72 7.97 18.49
N PRO A 1117 63.03 8.20 19.62
CA PRO A 1117 62.95 9.53 20.22
C PRO A 1117 64.32 10.13 20.52
N GLY A 1118 64.56 11.35 20.04
CA GLY A 1118 65.79 12.11 20.28
C GLY A 1118 66.90 11.88 19.25
N ASP A 1119 66.66 11.13 18.16
CA ASP A 1119 67.63 10.95 17.08
C ASP A 1119 68.03 12.33 16.45
N PRO A 1120 69.29 12.76 16.58
CA PRO A 1120 69.72 14.10 16.19
C PRO A 1120 69.76 14.31 14.67
N ASN A 1121 69.79 13.23 13.88
CA ASN A 1121 69.94 13.31 12.42
C ASN A 1121 68.62 13.58 11.71
N VAL A 1122 67.48 13.15 12.27
CA VAL A 1122 66.18 13.21 11.58
C VAL A 1122 65.71 14.65 11.38
N MET A 1123 65.88 15.53 12.38
CA MET A 1123 65.47 16.93 12.25
C MET A 1123 66.21 17.67 11.14
N LYS A 1124 67.52 17.41 11.01
CA LYS A 1124 68.39 18.14 10.07
C LYS A 1124 68.11 17.77 8.62
N TYR A 1125 67.81 16.50 8.34
CA TYR A 1125 67.64 16.02 6.97
C TYR A 1125 66.17 15.94 6.53
N HIS A 1126 65.23 15.89 7.47
CA HIS A 1126 63.84 15.52 7.17
C HIS A 1126 62.78 16.40 7.83
N GLY A 1127 63.19 17.44 8.56
CA GLY A 1127 62.30 18.49 9.08
C GLY A 1127 61.33 18.08 10.18
N PHE A 1128 61.18 16.78 10.49
CA PHE A 1128 60.31 16.25 11.54
C PHE A 1128 61.09 15.32 12.47
N LYS A 1129 60.85 15.39 13.79
CA LYS A 1129 61.34 14.37 14.74
C LYS A 1129 60.37 14.13 15.89
N VAL A 1130 60.46 12.95 16.47
CA VAL A 1130 60.00 12.70 17.84
C VAL A 1130 61.15 13.07 18.78
N SER A 1131 61.01 14.15 19.55
CA SER A 1131 62.12 14.68 20.34
C SER A 1131 62.27 14.04 21.72
N SER A 1132 61.16 13.60 22.34
CA SER A 1132 61.20 12.83 23.60
C SER A 1132 59.92 12.05 23.83
N ALA A 1133 59.97 11.02 24.67
CA ALA A 1133 58.80 10.34 25.20
C ALA A 1133 59.02 10.04 26.69
N LYS A 1134 58.10 10.46 27.56
CA LYS A 1134 58.25 10.32 29.02
C LYS A 1134 56.92 10.09 29.73
N ARG A 1135 56.98 9.44 30.89
CA ARG A 1135 55.83 9.28 31.79
C ARG A 1135 55.48 10.61 32.45
N VAL A 1136 54.19 10.94 32.51
CA VAL A 1136 53.68 12.17 33.11
C VAL A 1136 52.60 11.83 34.13
N GLN A 1137 52.57 12.55 35.26
CA GLN A 1137 51.52 12.40 36.26
C GLN A 1137 50.30 13.25 35.88
N LEU A 1138 49.13 12.62 35.81
CA LEU A 1138 47.84 13.28 35.68
C LEU A 1138 47.01 12.99 36.94
N PRO A 1139 46.33 13.99 37.53
CA PRO A 1139 45.38 13.74 38.62
C PRO A 1139 44.21 12.87 38.11
N ASP A 1140 43.69 11.99 38.97
CA ASP A 1140 42.57 11.07 38.73
C ASP A 1140 42.78 9.90 37.74
N LEU A 1141 44.02 9.47 37.49
CA LEU A 1141 44.28 8.27 36.68
C LEU A 1141 44.08 6.96 37.50
N PRO A 1142 43.36 5.94 36.99
CA PRO A 1142 43.24 4.64 37.65
C PRO A 1142 44.60 3.96 37.85
N SER A 1143 44.79 3.26 38.98
CA SER A 1143 46.08 2.67 39.39
C SER A 1143 46.69 1.64 38.42
N SER A 1144 45.90 1.12 37.47
CA SER A 1144 46.33 0.20 36.41
C SER A 1144 46.81 0.88 35.11
N LYS A 1145 46.69 2.21 35.00
CA LYS A 1145 47.06 2.99 33.81
C LYS A 1145 48.15 4.01 34.12
N GLN A 1146 48.88 4.43 33.09
CA GLN A 1146 49.87 5.50 33.15
C GLN A 1146 49.69 6.45 31.96
N ALA A 1147 50.03 7.72 32.14
CA ALA A 1147 50.01 8.70 31.08
C ALA A 1147 51.41 8.91 30.52
N VAL A 1148 51.51 9.01 29.20
CA VAL A 1148 52.74 9.05 28.43
C VAL A 1148 52.68 10.24 27.50
N SER A 1149 53.61 11.17 27.64
CA SER A 1149 53.74 12.33 26.76
C SER A 1149 54.83 12.07 25.73
N VAL A 1150 54.49 12.18 24.45
CA VAL A 1150 55.39 12.10 23.31
C VAL A 1150 55.49 13.47 22.66
N THR A 1151 56.70 14.05 22.64
CA THR A 1151 56.95 15.38 22.05
C THR A 1151 57.28 15.24 20.57
N LEU A 1152 56.50 15.89 19.72
CA LEU A 1152 56.68 15.96 18.27
C LEU A 1152 57.15 17.37 17.86
N GLU A 1153 58.22 17.44 17.07
CA GLU A 1153 58.79 18.69 16.56
C GLU A 1153 58.82 18.69 15.03
N LEU A 1154 58.42 19.81 14.42
CA LEU A 1154 58.39 20.01 12.97
C LEU A 1154 58.94 21.41 12.63
N ARG A 1155 59.96 21.46 11.76
CA ARG A 1155 60.60 22.67 11.22
C ARG A 1155 60.95 22.44 9.77
N VAL A 1156 60.48 23.32 8.89
CA VAL A 1156 60.84 23.33 7.47
C VAL A 1156 61.81 24.49 7.24
N GLU A 1157 62.99 24.24 6.67
CA GLU A 1157 63.97 25.29 6.33
C GLU A 1157 63.95 25.54 4.81
N GLY A 1158 63.81 26.79 4.38
CA GLY A 1158 63.98 27.20 2.96
C GLY A 1158 62.84 27.97 2.31
N GLU A 1159 61.65 28.07 2.92
CA GLU A 1159 60.55 28.89 2.39
C GLU A 1159 60.57 30.28 3.05
N ALA A 1160 61.31 31.23 2.45
CA ALA A 1160 61.36 32.61 2.93
C ALA A 1160 60.18 33.48 2.41
N THR A 1161 59.26 32.93 1.62
CA THR A 1161 58.13 33.68 1.06
C THR A 1161 56.85 32.85 0.96
N ALA A 1162 55.81 33.34 1.65
CA ALA A 1162 54.38 33.00 1.57
C ALA A 1162 53.83 31.97 2.58
N ASP A 1163 52.66 32.32 3.13
CA ASP A 1163 51.86 31.64 4.16
C ASP A 1163 51.34 30.25 3.72
N SER A 1164 52.22 29.28 3.55
CA SER A 1164 51.87 27.89 3.24
C SER A 1164 51.49 27.13 4.52
N TYR A 1165 50.28 26.58 4.53
CA TYR A 1165 49.81 25.67 5.58
C TYR A 1165 50.00 24.22 5.14
N ILE A 1166 50.71 23.46 5.95
CA ILE A 1166 51.01 22.05 5.73
C ILE A 1166 50.07 21.20 6.58
N ASP A 1167 49.46 20.18 5.98
CA ASP A 1167 48.55 19.25 6.68
C ASP A 1167 49.30 18.34 7.66
N TYR A 1168 49.59 18.89 8.84
CA TYR A 1168 50.28 18.23 9.95
C TYR A 1168 49.26 17.94 11.05
N LYS A 1169 48.84 16.68 11.25
CA LYS A 1169 47.81 16.33 12.25
C LYS A 1169 48.38 15.43 13.36
N PRO A 1170 49.11 15.98 14.33
CA PRO A 1170 49.79 15.20 15.37
C PRO A 1170 48.86 14.34 16.24
N PHE A 1171 47.59 14.72 16.40
CA PHE A 1171 46.59 13.95 17.16
C PHE A 1171 46.13 12.65 16.46
N THR A 1172 46.53 12.44 15.20
CA THR A 1172 46.13 11.24 14.43
C THR A 1172 47.13 10.10 14.54
N PHE A 1173 48.31 10.31 15.13
CA PHE A 1173 49.34 9.28 15.23
C PHE A 1173 49.12 8.40 16.46
N PRO A 1174 48.84 7.09 16.29
CA PRO A 1174 48.64 6.19 17.41
C PRO A 1174 49.95 5.64 17.98
N LEU A 1175 49.93 5.22 19.24
CA LEU A 1175 50.93 4.31 19.82
C LEU A 1175 50.44 2.87 19.70
N ILE A 1176 51.30 1.96 19.27
CA ILE A 1176 50.97 0.54 19.14
C ILE A 1176 51.87 -0.27 20.09
N ASP A 1177 51.28 -1.12 20.92
CA ASP A 1177 52.04 -1.97 21.85
C ASP A 1177 52.47 -3.31 21.24
N SER A 1178 53.15 -4.13 22.04
CA SER A 1178 53.64 -5.46 21.68
C SER A 1178 52.53 -6.48 21.36
N HIS A 1179 51.28 -6.17 21.69
CA HIS A 1179 50.10 -6.99 21.45
C HIS A 1179 49.28 -6.48 20.25
N LYS A 1180 49.82 -5.57 19.44
CA LYS A 1180 49.15 -4.86 18.32
C LYS A 1180 47.98 -3.98 18.76
N LYS A 1181 47.90 -3.61 20.04
CA LYS A 1181 46.84 -2.73 20.51
C LYS A 1181 47.23 -1.28 20.25
N SER A 1182 46.34 -0.57 19.56
CA SER A 1182 46.51 0.84 19.20
C SER A 1182 45.90 1.76 20.26
N TYR A 1183 46.64 2.79 20.63
CA TYR A 1183 46.27 3.82 21.61
C TYR A 1183 46.27 5.17 20.91
N THR A 1184 45.09 5.80 20.86
CA THR A 1184 44.93 7.13 20.29
C THR A 1184 45.28 8.22 21.31
N PRO A 1185 45.75 9.39 20.86
CA PRO A 1185 45.99 10.53 21.74
C PRO A 1185 44.74 10.95 22.52
N GLU A 1186 44.90 11.27 23.80
CA GLU A 1186 43.83 11.83 24.62
C GLU A 1186 43.86 13.36 24.61
N LYS A 1187 45.06 13.94 24.63
CA LYS A 1187 45.24 15.40 24.68
C LYS A 1187 46.53 15.83 23.99
N THR A 1188 46.51 16.99 23.34
CA THR A 1188 47.68 17.63 22.78
C THR A 1188 47.95 18.97 23.46
N ILE A 1189 49.22 19.27 23.74
CA ILE A 1189 49.66 20.55 24.29
C ILE A 1189 50.59 21.19 23.26
N ASN A 1190 50.09 22.22 22.59
CA ASN A 1190 50.87 22.99 21.63
C ASN A 1190 51.68 24.08 22.34
N HIS A 1191 53.00 23.95 22.33
CA HIS A 1191 53.91 24.90 22.97
C HIS A 1191 54.19 26.13 22.11
N ASN A 1192 53.83 26.12 20.82
CA ASN A 1192 53.94 27.26 19.92
C ASN A 1192 52.67 27.44 19.07
N LYS A 1193 51.67 28.12 19.65
CA LYS A 1193 50.34 28.34 19.03
C LYS A 1193 50.35 29.11 17.71
N LYS A 1194 51.44 29.84 17.41
CA LYS A 1194 51.58 30.54 16.12
C LYS A 1194 52.05 29.60 15.00
N ALA A 1195 52.79 28.54 15.34
CA ALA A 1195 53.33 27.59 14.38
C ALA A 1195 52.32 26.51 13.94
N TYR A 1196 51.25 26.29 14.72
CA TYR A 1196 50.28 25.24 14.45
C TYR A 1196 48.88 25.63 14.91
N SER A 1197 47.90 25.47 14.03
CA SER A 1197 46.47 25.71 14.25
C SER A 1197 45.66 24.45 13.98
N ASP A 1198 44.74 24.09 14.88
CA ASP A 1198 43.93 22.86 14.75
C ASP A 1198 43.05 22.83 13.49
N ASN A 1199 42.68 24.00 12.95
CA ASN A 1199 41.83 24.12 11.76
C ASN A 1199 42.61 24.19 10.45
N LEU A 1200 43.85 24.69 10.47
CA LEU A 1200 44.61 25.02 9.27
C LEU A 1200 45.88 24.18 9.11
N GLY A 1201 46.40 23.56 10.17
CA GLY A 1201 47.64 22.77 10.13
C GLY A 1201 48.87 23.55 10.59
N TYR A 1202 50.05 23.14 10.11
CA TYR A 1202 51.36 23.72 10.44
C TYR A 1202 51.71 24.88 9.50
N LEU A 1203 52.21 26.00 10.04
CA LEU A 1203 52.60 27.18 9.27
C LEU A 1203 54.13 27.20 9.07
N ALA A 1204 54.58 27.14 7.82
CA ALA A 1204 55.91 26.66 7.43
C ALA A 1204 57.16 27.50 7.83
N PRO A 1205 57.12 28.78 8.24
CA PRO A 1205 58.33 29.46 8.74
C PRO A 1205 58.57 29.29 10.25
N LEU A 1206 57.60 28.79 11.03
CA LEU A 1206 57.67 28.77 12.49
C LEU A 1206 57.95 27.37 13.03
N HIS A 1207 58.85 27.22 14.02
CA HIS A 1207 59.14 25.91 14.61
C HIS A 1207 57.96 25.43 15.49
N SER A 1208 57.37 24.27 15.14
CA SER A 1208 56.29 23.64 15.91
C SER A 1208 56.84 22.62 16.89
N LYS A 1209 56.31 22.66 18.12
CA LYS A 1209 56.63 21.73 19.21
C LYS A 1209 55.35 21.39 19.96
N ILE A 1210 54.92 20.14 19.88
CA ILE A 1210 53.63 19.68 20.40
C ILE A 1210 53.82 18.41 21.22
N ASP A 1211 53.36 18.43 22.47
CA ASP A 1211 53.29 17.23 23.31
C ASP A 1211 51.96 16.52 23.09
N VAL A 1212 52.03 15.24 22.76
CA VAL A 1212 50.87 14.37 22.55
C VAL A 1212 50.80 13.37 23.70
N ILE A 1213 49.71 13.41 24.47
CA ILE A 1213 49.51 12.63 25.69
C ILE A 1213 48.62 11.43 25.39
N TYR A 1214 49.09 10.25 25.79
CA TYR A 1214 48.42 8.96 25.65
C TYR A 1214 48.19 8.34 27.03
N ILE A 1215 47.04 7.69 27.23
CA ILE A 1215 46.82 6.82 28.39
C ILE A 1215 47.04 5.37 27.96
N VAL A 1216 48.04 4.72 28.55
CA VAL A 1216 48.42 3.34 28.27
C VAL A 1216 48.47 2.50 29.56
N PRO A 1217 48.40 1.15 29.48
CA PRO A 1217 48.54 0.29 30.66
C PRO A 1217 49.91 0.44 31.31
N LYS A 1218 49.97 0.31 32.63
CA LYS A 1218 51.23 0.40 33.40
C LYS A 1218 52.19 -0.79 33.15
N THR A 1219 51.67 -1.87 32.57
CA THR A 1219 52.39 -3.11 32.27
C THR A 1219 53.19 -3.05 30.97
N GLU A 1220 52.91 -2.10 30.08
CA GLU A 1220 53.60 -1.93 28.79
C GLU A 1220 54.59 -0.77 28.85
N ASN A 1221 55.83 -1.01 28.41
CA ASN A 1221 56.92 -0.02 28.43
C ASN A 1221 57.49 0.27 27.03
N THR A 1222 57.11 -0.48 26.00
CA THR A 1222 57.63 -0.32 24.62
C THR A 1222 56.47 -0.22 23.64
N PHE A 1223 56.53 0.79 22.79
CA PHE A 1223 55.50 1.12 21.80
C PHE A 1223 56.16 1.46 20.46
N VAL A 1224 55.38 1.37 19.38
CA VAL A 1224 55.76 1.83 18.04
C VAL A 1224 54.78 2.92 17.62
N MET A 1225 55.30 4.03 17.11
CA MET A 1225 54.52 5.10 16.50
C MET A 1225 54.83 5.16 15.01
N ASN A 1226 53.80 4.97 14.19
CA ASN A 1226 53.90 5.19 12.75
C ASN A 1226 53.36 6.58 12.43
N VAL A 1227 54.23 7.44 11.90
CA VAL A 1227 53.90 8.78 11.46
C VAL A 1227 53.67 8.75 9.95
N HIS A 1228 52.43 9.00 9.56
CA HIS A 1228 51.99 8.99 8.17
C HIS A 1228 51.22 10.29 7.86
N GLY A 1229 51.77 11.13 6.99
CA GLY A 1229 51.09 12.33 6.52
C GLY A 1229 51.74 12.89 5.26
N GLY A 1230 50.99 13.66 4.46
CA GLY A 1230 51.48 14.19 3.17
C GLY A 1230 52.68 15.14 3.26
N PHE A 1231 53.07 15.54 4.48
CA PHE A 1231 54.24 16.37 4.77
C PHE A 1231 55.53 15.56 4.96
N THR A 1232 55.43 14.25 5.20
CA THR A 1232 56.58 13.35 5.23
C THR A 1232 56.61 12.58 3.92
N GLY A 1233 57.65 12.76 3.11
CA GLY A 1233 57.80 12.02 1.83
C GLY A 1233 57.94 10.50 1.98
N TYR A 1234 57.98 9.97 3.20
CA TYR A 1234 58.07 8.55 3.56
C TYR A 1234 57.36 8.28 4.89
N ILE A 1235 56.96 7.03 5.14
CA ILE A 1235 56.41 6.58 6.43
C ILE A 1235 57.54 6.47 7.46
N TYR A 1236 57.44 7.21 8.57
CA TYR A 1236 58.38 7.11 9.68
C TYR A 1236 57.85 6.17 10.76
N THR A 1237 58.67 5.23 11.18
CA THR A 1237 58.31 4.27 12.23
C THR A 1237 59.26 4.44 13.40
N VAL A 1238 58.71 4.87 14.54
CA VAL A 1238 59.46 5.31 15.70
C VAL A 1238 59.26 4.33 16.85
N LYS A 1239 60.35 3.71 17.31
CA LYS A 1239 60.34 2.85 18.49
C LYS A 1239 60.44 3.68 19.77
N ILE A 1240 59.43 3.63 20.61
CA ILE A 1240 59.31 4.41 21.85
C ILE A 1240 59.42 3.48 23.05
N THR A 1241 60.42 3.70 23.90
CA THR A 1241 60.61 2.95 25.16
C THR A 1241 60.61 3.94 26.34
N LEU A 1242 59.80 3.67 27.37
CA LEU A 1242 59.40 4.62 28.43
C LEU A 1242 60.05 4.47 29.80
#